data_AF-A0A7V6VS46-F1
#
_entry.id   AF-A0A7V6VS46-F1
#
_cell.length_a   1.000
_cell.length_b   1.000
_cell.length_c   1.000
_cell.angle_alpha   90.00
_cell.angle_beta   90.00
_cell.angle_gamma   90.00
#
_symmetry.space_group_name_H-M   'P 1'
#
loop_
_entity.id
_entity.type
_entity.pdbx_description
1 polymer ?
#
loop_
_entity_poly.entity_id
_entity_poly.type
_entity_poly.pdbx_seq_one_letter_code
_entity_poly.pdbx_strand_id
1 'polypeptide(L)'
;MNDKFSYKKYLNLTKGLTISTLSLFILSSFFLIFNILRLNNIENLIRFLVVIFIIILIALGIFFTIKIIKKEHLNRSIVFAIIALLLTTVFGIGGFYINKAYNSINKLNKNEVTYGTSLVVLSNSNVTIDNLKNKKIGIIKDTQSIEGYIISQEIIEEKNIDKNTFVEYDDFIMMVNDLYDGNVDAIFISHQYTSMYSSIEHFANIGDETKVLFTKKKKMEKKEELNSNTTANVTEPFTMLIMGVQSPDDDLEALPTSFNADTLILLTFNPKTLNATIVSIPRDTFVPIMCMRNQIQNKITHSGWSGESCVIKTVENFTGLDINYYVKVNFMGVVKLVDAVDGIQVDVPYSFCEQNSKRSWGSATVFVEKGLHTLNGEQALALSRNRHKAKDGSSVGATMSKYCPTYTEGTRNDIVRGKNQQLVINALANKIKDVRDINKLYQILDLLEKNMDTNLTTNQILSFYNIGKDILAKSKTDGDVLMFQKLQLKTYGQYIYDERARIELSNQIYYKGSLNEIVDAMKINLGLKEPKIIKDFSFSINKPYVETTIGNGYYNESGIPLVPDFTTYTKEKAISWGNSKGIAINFETVESSNSNYKEGQITYQSIPKNSLLSLVNKTKGITLNIIKKKAVETTKIDCTKEENKEEELCLIPDFTNQTINELNAWKKNIIFSPFVITTKDIKTNVQADNNKITFQTKDLIGKYIYDVIDRTMRIEYYKYEKEEDFTPIPELEEPNE
;
A
#
# COMPACT_ATOMS: atom_id res chain seq x y z
N MET A 1 19.16 -12.92 -89.76
CA MET A 1 18.53 -11.65 -89.32
C MET A 1 17.85 -11.79 -87.95
N ASN A 2 17.26 -12.95 -87.61
CA ASN A 2 16.62 -13.21 -86.30
C ASN A 2 17.54 -13.13 -85.06
N ASP A 3 18.81 -13.54 -85.13
CA ASP A 3 19.71 -13.53 -83.95
C ASP A 3 20.14 -12.14 -83.48
N LYS A 4 20.33 -11.19 -84.42
CA LYS A 4 20.70 -9.79 -84.09
C LYS A 4 19.55 -9.04 -83.41
N PHE A 5 18.30 -9.34 -83.80
CA PHE A 5 17.10 -8.75 -83.20
C PHE A 5 16.86 -9.30 -81.79
N SER A 6 17.09 -10.60 -81.59
CA SER A 6 17.04 -11.25 -80.28
C SER A 6 18.10 -10.71 -79.31
N TYR A 7 19.35 -10.53 -79.76
CA TYR A 7 20.45 -10.01 -78.94
C TYR A 7 20.22 -8.56 -78.47
N LYS A 8 19.75 -7.67 -79.36
CA LYS A 8 19.48 -6.26 -79.01
C LYS A 8 18.31 -6.12 -78.02
N LYS A 9 17.29 -6.98 -78.14
CA LYS A 9 16.18 -7.07 -77.18
C LYS A 9 16.67 -7.55 -75.82
N TYR A 10 17.52 -8.59 -75.78
CA TYR A 10 18.17 -9.08 -74.57
C TYR A 10 19.05 -8.01 -73.88
N LEU A 11 19.76 -7.22 -74.68
CA LEU A 11 20.62 -6.16 -74.17
C LEU A 11 19.83 -4.99 -73.54
N ASN A 12 18.72 -4.58 -74.15
CA ASN A 12 17.83 -3.57 -73.56
C ASN A 12 17.16 -4.08 -72.30
N LEU A 13 16.75 -5.35 -72.28
CA LEU A 13 16.16 -6.01 -71.11
C LEU A 13 17.16 -6.04 -69.93
N THR A 14 18.42 -6.37 -70.21
CA THR A 14 19.47 -6.41 -69.17
C THR A 14 19.85 -5.03 -68.67
N LYS A 15 19.95 -4.01 -69.54
CA LYS A 15 20.13 -2.60 -69.12
C LYS A 15 18.98 -2.14 -68.19
N GLY A 16 17.73 -2.47 -68.54
CA GLY A 16 16.57 -2.20 -67.70
C GLY A 16 16.63 -2.90 -66.34
N LEU A 17 17.07 -4.15 -66.31
CA LEU A 17 17.27 -4.92 -65.08
C LEU A 17 18.38 -4.32 -64.19
N THR A 18 19.52 -3.93 -64.75
CA THR A 18 20.61 -3.29 -63.98
C THR A 18 20.16 -1.98 -63.34
N ILE A 19 19.40 -1.15 -64.08
CA ILE A 19 18.88 0.11 -63.58
C ILE A 19 17.85 -0.14 -62.48
N SER A 20 16.93 -1.07 -62.69
CA SER A 20 15.87 -1.39 -61.72
C SER A 20 16.45 -1.93 -60.40
N THR A 21 17.43 -2.83 -60.48
CA THR A 21 18.11 -3.39 -59.29
C THR A 21 18.96 -2.35 -58.57
N LEU A 22 19.63 -1.42 -59.29
CA LEU A 22 20.31 -0.29 -58.68
C LEU A 22 19.32 0.64 -57.95
N SER A 23 18.18 0.96 -58.56
CA SER A 23 17.15 1.81 -57.94
C SER A 23 16.62 1.21 -56.64
N LEU A 24 16.36 -0.11 -56.61
CA LEU A 24 15.97 -0.82 -55.40
C LEU A 24 17.06 -0.80 -54.32
N PHE A 25 18.32 -1.00 -54.73
CA PHE A 25 19.46 -0.91 -53.82
C PHE A 25 19.61 0.49 -53.22
N ILE A 26 19.46 1.55 -54.03
CA ILE A 26 19.51 2.94 -53.56
C ILE A 26 18.36 3.22 -52.58
N LEU A 27 17.13 2.80 -52.90
CA LEU A 27 15.96 3.00 -52.05
C LEU A 27 16.12 2.31 -50.68
N SER A 28 16.54 1.04 -50.68
CA SER A 28 16.81 0.27 -49.45
C SER A 28 17.98 0.86 -48.65
N SER A 29 19.01 1.40 -49.33
CA SER A 29 20.12 2.10 -48.68
C SER A 29 19.67 3.38 -47.99
N PHE A 30 18.84 4.21 -48.64
CA PHE A 30 18.26 5.41 -48.02
C PHE A 30 17.35 5.04 -46.84
N PHE A 31 16.54 4.00 -46.98
CA PHE A 31 15.72 3.49 -45.88
C PHE A 31 16.58 3.04 -44.68
N LEU A 32 17.68 2.31 -44.93
CA LEU A 32 18.61 1.91 -43.88
C LEU A 32 19.30 3.12 -43.25
N ILE A 33 19.81 4.06 -44.04
CA ILE A 33 20.45 5.29 -43.54
C ILE A 33 19.49 6.08 -42.66
N PHE A 34 18.25 6.31 -43.11
CA PHE A 34 17.22 7.01 -42.34
C PHE A 34 17.02 6.37 -40.96
N ASN A 35 16.91 5.04 -40.89
CA ASN A 35 16.72 4.33 -39.64
C ASN A 35 17.98 4.32 -38.76
N ILE A 36 19.17 4.21 -39.34
CA ILE A 36 20.44 4.33 -38.61
C ILE A 36 20.55 5.73 -37.97
N LEU A 37 20.25 6.79 -38.71
CA LEU A 37 20.35 8.17 -38.21
C LEU A 37 19.38 8.46 -37.06
N ARG A 38 18.24 7.76 -36.97
CA ARG A 38 17.31 7.84 -35.82
C ARG A 38 17.88 7.27 -34.54
N LEU A 39 18.88 6.39 -34.60
CA LEU A 39 19.54 5.82 -33.41
C LEU A 39 20.49 6.81 -32.75
N ASN A 40 20.01 8.02 -32.46
CA ASN A 40 20.82 9.08 -31.89
C ASN A 40 21.42 8.62 -30.54
N ASN A 41 22.59 9.16 -30.19
CA ASN A 41 23.38 8.80 -29.00
C ASN A 41 23.95 7.36 -28.95
N ILE A 42 23.57 6.44 -29.84
CA ILE A 42 24.23 5.14 -29.97
C ILE A 42 25.47 5.29 -30.86
N GLU A 43 26.66 5.05 -30.31
CA GLU A 43 27.94 4.90 -31.03
C GLU A 43 28.13 5.92 -32.17
N ASN A 44 28.03 7.21 -31.87
CA ASN A 44 27.97 8.28 -32.87
C ASN A 44 29.03 8.14 -33.98
N LEU A 45 30.30 7.86 -33.61
CA LEU A 45 31.38 7.67 -34.58
C LEU A 45 31.13 6.49 -35.53
N ILE A 46 30.84 5.30 -34.97
CA ILE A 46 30.60 4.09 -35.77
C ILE A 46 29.37 4.29 -36.66
N ARG A 47 28.33 4.92 -36.12
CA ARG A 47 27.10 5.23 -36.85
C ARG A 47 27.37 6.05 -38.11
N PHE A 48 28.13 7.14 -37.99
CA PHE A 48 28.50 7.96 -39.13
C PHE A 48 29.43 7.24 -40.12
N LEU A 49 30.38 6.42 -39.64
CA LEU A 49 31.23 5.61 -40.50
C LEU A 49 30.41 4.61 -41.33
N VAL A 50 29.40 3.96 -40.73
CA VAL A 50 28.50 3.06 -41.45
C VAL A 50 27.69 3.81 -42.52
N VAL A 51 27.17 5.00 -42.21
CA VAL A 51 26.44 5.83 -43.20
C VAL A 51 27.35 6.23 -44.37
N ILE A 52 28.58 6.69 -44.08
CA ILE A 52 29.57 7.03 -45.12
C ILE A 52 29.88 5.81 -45.98
N PHE A 53 30.07 4.64 -45.37
CA PHE A 53 30.31 3.39 -46.09
C PHE A 53 29.16 3.03 -47.04
N ILE A 54 27.90 3.17 -46.60
CA ILE A 54 26.72 2.93 -47.46
C ILE A 54 26.68 3.93 -48.62
N ILE A 55 27.01 5.22 -48.38
CA ILE A 55 27.08 6.24 -49.44
C ILE A 55 28.16 5.88 -50.47
N ILE A 56 29.32 5.38 -50.03
CA ILE A 56 30.37 4.89 -50.93
C ILE A 56 29.87 3.70 -51.76
N LEU A 57 29.14 2.76 -51.16
CA LEU A 57 28.56 1.62 -51.89
C LEU A 57 27.52 2.08 -52.93
N ILE A 58 26.71 3.10 -52.63
CA ILE A 58 25.80 3.71 -53.61
C ILE A 58 26.59 4.30 -54.78
N ALA A 59 27.63 5.09 -54.50
CA ALA A 59 28.46 5.71 -55.53
C ALA A 59 29.17 4.67 -56.43
N LEU A 60 29.71 3.61 -55.82
CA LEU A 60 30.28 2.47 -56.53
C LEU A 60 29.22 1.76 -57.39
N GLY A 61 28.03 1.54 -56.84
CA GLY A 61 26.88 0.97 -57.56
C GLY A 61 26.57 1.76 -58.84
N ILE A 62 26.41 3.08 -58.71
CA ILE A 62 26.15 3.99 -59.84
C ILE A 62 27.30 3.91 -60.86
N PHE A 63 28.55 3.96 -60.41
CA PHE A 63 29.73 3.88 -61.28
C PHE A 63 29.77 2.57 -62.09
N PHE A 64 29.52 1.43 -61.45
CA PHE A 64 29.48 0.14 -62.14
C PHE A 64 28.32 0.04 -63.12
N THR A 65 27.13 0.55 -62.79
CA THR A 65 25.99 0.61 -63.70
C THR A 65 26.31 1.42 -64.96
N ILE A 66 26.92 2.60 -64.81
CA ILE A 66 27.36 3.42 -65.97
C ILE A 66 28.35 2.62 -66.84
N LYS A 67 29.32 1.93 -66.22
CA LYS A 67 30.33 1.13 -66.94
C LYS A 67 29.71 -0.07 -67.68
N ILE A 68 28.73 -0.73 -67.09
CA ILE A 68 28.00 -1.87 -67.68
C ILE A 68 27.16 -1.40 -68.87
N ILE A 69 26.44 -0.29 -68.74
CA ILE A 69 25.60 0.28 -69.81
C ILE A 69 26.46 0.69 -71.01
N LYS A 70 27.65 1.27 -70.79
CA LYS A 70 28.57 1.71 -71.85
C LYS A 70 29.30 0.57 -72.58
N LYS A 71 29.63 -0.55 -71.90
CA LYS A 71 30.47 -1.63 -72.46
C LYS A 71 29.71 -2.90 -72.88
N GLU A 72 28.39 -2.95 -72.69
CA GLU A 72 27.50 -4.02 -73.17
C GLU A 72 27.86 -5.46 -72.72
N HIS A 73 28.55 -5.60 -71.58
CA HIS A 73 28.96 -6.91 -71.06
C HIS A 73 27.85 -7.61 -70.28
N LEU A 74 27.14 -8.55 -70.93
CA LEU A 74 25.99 -9.28 -70.38
C LEU A 74 26.27 -9.97 -69.03
N ASN A 75 27.35 -10.75 -68.92
CA ASN A 75 27.66 -11.51 -67.69
C ASN A 75 27.92 -10.61 -66.48
N ARG A 76 28.54 -9.43 -66.67
CA ARG A 76 28.79 -8.47 -65.59
C ARG A 76 27.50 -7.82 -65.08
N SER A 77 26.52 -7.64 -65.95
CA SER A 77 25.19 -7.14 -65.57
C SER A 77 24.46 -8.11 -64.64
N ILE A 78 24.54 -9.41 -64.92
CA ILE A 78 23.89 -10.43 -64.09
C ILE A 78 24.53 -10.50 -62.71
N VAL A 79 25.87 -10.55 -62.63
CA VAL A 79 26.59 -10.55 -61.35
C VAL A 79 26.28 -9.30 -60.53
N PHE A 80 26.28 -8.12 -61.17
CA PHE A 80 25.92 -6.88 -60.50
C PHE A 80 24.49 -6.91 -59.94
N ALA A 81 23.53 -7.37 -60.75
CA ALA A 81 22.14 -7.47 -60.32
C ALA A 81 21.97 -8.41 -59.11
N ILE A 82 22.69 -9.54 -59.06
CA ILE A 82 22.69 -10.47 -57.93
C ILE A 82 23.23 -9.78 -56.67
N ILE A 83 24.37 -9.11 -56.77
CA ILE A 83 24.99 -8.39 -55.62
C ILE A 83 24.06 -7.27 -55.14
N ALA A 84 23.53 -6.46 -56.07
CA ALA A 84 22.62 -5.37 -55.73
C ALA A 84 21.34 -5.89 -55.04
N LEU A 85 20.79 -7.01 -55.50
CA LEU A 85 19.60 -7.62 -54.89
C LEU A 85 19.90 -8.20 -53.50
N LEU A 86 21.06 -8.83 -53.32
CA LEU A 86 21.52 -9.31 -52.02
C LEU A 86 21.69 -8.14 -51.04
N LEU A 87 22.38 -7.07 -51.44
CA LEU A 87 22.53 -5.88 -50.62
C LEU A 87 21.19 -5.20 -50.32
N THR A 88 20.30 -5.12 -51.31
CA THR A 88 18.93 -4.61 -51.13
C THR A 88 18.19 -5.39 -50.04
N THR A 89 18.33 -6.72 -50.06
CA THR A 89 17.67 -7.61 -49.10
C THR A 89 18.26 -7.41 -47.70
N VAL A 90 19.58 -7.41 -47.57
CA VAL A 90 20.28 -7.19 -46.28
C VAL A 90 19.96 -5.82 -45.71
N PHE A 91 19.99 -4.76 -46.53
CA PHE A 91 19.71 -3.39 -46.07
C PHE A 91 18.24 -3.19 -45.75
N GLY A 92 17.33 -3.78 -46.53
CA GLY A 92 15.90 -3.80 -46.23
C GLY A 92 15.59 -4.47 -44.90
N ILE A 93 16.16 -5.66 -44.66
CA ILE A 93 16.01 -6.40 -43.40
C ILE A 93 16.61 -5.62 -42.23
N GLY A 94 17.83 -5.08 -42.39
CA GLY A 94 18.48 -4.27 -41.35
C GLY A 94 17.66 -3.03 -41.00
N GLY A 95 17.19 -2.29 -42.01
CA GLY A 95 16.35 -1.12 -41.82
C GLY A 95 15.01 -1.47 -41.16
N PHE A 96 14.41 -2.60 -41.52
CA PHE A 96 13.16 -3.07 -40.92
C PHE A 96 13.31 -3.34 -39.42
N TYR A 97 14.35 -4.08 -39.02
CA TYR A 97 14.59 -4.38 -37.61
C TYR A 97 14.94 -3.14 -36.80
N ILE A 98 15.79 -2.23 -37.32
CA ILE A 98 16.08 -0.96 -36.64
C ILE A 98 14.81 -0.11 -36.49
N ASN A 99 13.99 0.00 -37.55
CA ASN A 99 12.73 0.73 -37.48
C ASN A 99 11.79 0.14 -36.44
N LYS A 100 11.68 -1.21 -36.40
CA LYS A 100 10.86 -1.91 -35.41
C LYS A 100 11.35 -1.62 -33.99
N ALA A 101 12.66 -1.72 -33.75
CA ALA A 101 13.31 -1.39 -32.47
C ALA A 101 12.96 0.01 -32.00
N TYR A 102 13.22 1.00 -32.86
CA TYR A 102 13.00 2.40 -32.56
C TYR A 102 11.53 2.66 -32.26
N ASN A 103 10.62 2.12 -33.07
CA ASN A 103 9.19 2.36 -32.87
C ASN A 103 8.68 1.73 -31.57
N SER A 104 9.15 0.54 -31.18
CA SER A 104 8.83 -0.04 -29.87
C SER A 104 9.32 0.83 -28.72
N ILE A 105 10.56 1.34 -28.78
CA ILE A 105 11.09 2.27 -27.76
C ILE A 105 10.27 3.56 -27.72
N ASN A 106 9.96 4.13 -28.88
CA ASN A 106 9.26 5.40 -28.99
C ASN A 106 7.84 5.36 -28.41
N LYS A 107 7.21 4.18 -28.39
CA LYS A 107 5.89 3.99 -27.79
C LYS A 107 5.93 3.83 -26.26
N LEU A 108 7.11 3.60 -25.66
CA LEU A 108 7.25 3.54 -24.21
C LEU A 108 7.01 4.92 -23.56
N ASN A 109 7.43 6.00 -24.22
CA ASN A 109 7.13 7.35 -23.78
C ASN A 109 5.75 7.78 -24.30
N LYS A 110 4.72 7.61 -23.47
CA LYS A 110 3.36 8.03 -23.82
C LYS A 110 3.16 9.49 -23.45
N ASN A 111 2.71 10.29 -24.41
CA ASN A 111 2.35 11.69 -24.18
C ASN A 111 0.92 11.85 -23.62
N GLU A 112 0.10 10.81 -23.71
CA GLU A 112 -1.29 10.81 -23.26
C GLU A 112 -1.51 9.81 -22.12
N VAL A 113 -2.43 10.14 -21.22
CA VAL A 113 -2.94 9.27 -20.15
C VAL A 113 -4.47 9.28 -20.17
N THR A 114 -5.07 8.18 -19.70
CA THR A 114 -6.53 8.06 -19.61
C THR A 114 -6.98 8.35 -18.18
N TYR A 115 -7.79 9.38 -18.01
CA TYR A 115 -8.51 9.67 -16.77
C TYR A 115 -9.92 9.08 -16.85
N GLY A 116 -10.52 8.76 -15.71
CA GLY A 116 -11.91 8.32 -15.69
C GLY A 116 -12.60 8.55 -14.36
N THR A 117 -13.88 8.94 -14.46
CA THR A 117 -14.76 9.21 -13.34
C THR A 117 -15.97 8.30 -13.41
N SER A 118 -16.33 7.76 -12.26
CA SER A 118 -17.54 6.97 -12.05
C SER A 118 -18.52 7.73 -11.15
N LEU A 119 -19.80 7.67 -11.50
CA LEU A 119 -20.90 8.03 -10.61
C LEU A 119 -21.31 6.79 -9.84
N VAL A 120 -21.17 6.84 -8.51
CA VAL A 120 -21.27 5.67 -7.62
C VAL A 120 -22.33 5.92 -6.54
N VAL A 121 -23.05 4.85 -6.17
CA VAL A 121 -24.00 4.83 -5.05
C VAL A 121 -23.78 3.58 -4.21
N LEU A 122 -24.34 3.51 -3.00
CA LEU A 122 -24.33 2.27 -2.22
C LEU A 122 -25.12 1.16 -2.94
N SER A 123 -24.67 -0.09 -2.82
CA SER A 123 -25.29 -1.26 -3.48
C SER A 123 -26.74 -1.47 -3.07
N ASN A 124 -27.08 -1.17 -1.82
CA ASN A 124 -28.44 -1.26 -1.28
C ASN A 124 -29.34 -0.06 -1.66
N SER A 125 -28.80 0.97 -2.33
CA SER A 125 -29.56 2.15 -2.72
C SER A 125 -30.49 1.87 -3.91
N ASN A 126 -31.69 2.45 -3.87
CA ASN A 126 -32.64 2.43 -5.00
C ASN A 126 -32.35 3.52 -6.05
N VAL A 127 -31.25 4.27 -5.90
CA VAL A 127 -30.87 5.31 -6.85
C VAL A 127 -30.41 4.67 -8.18
N THR A 128 -30.89 5.25 -9.28
CA THR A 128 -30.60 4.93 -10.67
C THR A 128 -30.34 6.22 -11.45
N ILE A 129 -29.80 6.12 -12.67
CA ILE A 129 -29.51 7.30 -13.50
C ILE A 129 -30.75 8.16 -13.75
N ASP A 130 -31.93 7.53 -13.89
CA ASP A 130 -33.19 8.20 -14.22
C ASP A 130 -33.82 8.93 -13.02
N ASN A 131 -33.47 8.55 -11.78
CA ASN A 131 -34.08 9.09 -10.57
C ASN A 131 -33.13 9.96 -9.73
N LEU A 132 -32.02 10.43 -10.32
CA LEU A 132 -31.05 11.34 -9.67
C LEU A 132 -31.61 12.73 -9.39
N LYS A 133 -32.74 13.11 -9.99
CA LYS A 133 -33.37 14.41 -9.77
C LYS A 133 -33.73 14.57 -8.28
N ASN A 134 -33.29 15.68 -7.66
CA ASN A 134 -33.45 15.98 -6.23
C ASN A 134 -32.63 15.08 -5.26
N LYS A 135 -31.65 14.32 -5.73
CA LYS A 135 -30.73 13.53 -4.90
C LYS A 135 -29.46 14.29 -4.59
N LYS A 136 -28.95 14.20 -3.36
CA LYS A 136 -27.70 14.86 -2.96
C LYS A 136 -26.52 14.14 -3.60
N ILE A 137 -25.74 14.85 -4.41
CA ILE A 137 -24.62 14.24 -5.16
C ILE A 137 -23.32 14.90 -4.72
N GLY A 138 -22.38 14.09 -4.22
CA GLY A 138 -21.05 14.56 -3.86
C GLY A 138 -20.17 14.84 -5.08
N ILE A 139 -19.46 15.96 -5.05
CA ILE A 139 -18.46 16.35 -6.05
C ILE A 139 -17.24 17.00 -5.40
N ILE A 140 -16.05 16.84 -5.99
CA ILE A 140 -14.85 17.54 -5.52
C ILE A 140 -14.91 19.01 -5.89
N LYS A 141 -14.59 19.88 -4.92
CA LYS A 141 -14.61 21.33 -5.06
C LYS A 141 -13.53 21.90 -5.99
N ASP A 142 -12.38 21.22 -6.06
CA ASP A 142 -11.26 21.66 -6.89
C ASP A 142 -11.61 21.59 -8.38
N THR A 143 -11.81 22.76 -9.00
CA THR A 143 -12.19 22.89 -10.40
C THR A 143 -11.10 22.45 -11.38
N GLN A 144 -9.86 22.30 -10.92
CA GLN A 144 -8.74 21.77 -11.70
C GLN A 144 -8.64 20.24 -11.62
N SER A 145 -9.40 19.60 -10.73
CA SER A 145 -9.40 18.15 -10.59
C SER A 145 -10.02 17.50 -11.82
N ILE A 146 -9.19 16.80 -12.60
CA ILE A 146 -9.63 16.15 -13.85
C ILE A 146 -10.72 15.11 -13.57
N GLU A 147 -10.46 14.18 -12.64
CA GLU A 147 -11.44 13.13 -12.30
C GLU A 147 -12.48 13.58 -11.28
N GLY A 148 -12.14 14.54 -10.39
CA GLY A 148 -13.05 14.98 -9.34
C GLY A 148 -14.09 15.99 -9.82
N TYR A 149 -13.74 16.83 -10.80
CA TYR A 149 -14.59 17.94 -11.25
C TYR A 149 -14.76 17.99 -12.76
N ILE A 150 -13.69 18.02 -13.56
CA ILE A 150 -13.80 18.28 -15.01
C ILE A 150 -14.61 17.18 -15.72
N ILE A 151 -14.24 15.91 -15.57
CA ILE A 151 -14.99 14.79 -16.16
C ILE A 151 -16.36 14.65 -15.49
N SER A 152 -16.47 14.95 -14.19
CA SER A 152 -17.75 14.98 -13.47
C SER A 152 -18.73 15.95 -14.12
N GLN A 153 -18.30 17.18 -14.47
CA GLN A 153 -19.13 18.17 -15.18
C GLN A 153 -19.57 17.65 -16.55
N GLU A 154 -18.70 16.96 -17.29
CA GLU A 154 -19.09 16.35 -18.57
C GLU A 154 -20.15 15.25 -18.40
N ILE A 155 -20.08 14.46 -17.32
CA ILE A 155 -21.11 13.46 -17.00
C ILE A 155 -22.43 14.16 -16.62
N ILE A 156 -22.36 15.23 -15.82
CA ILE A 156 -23.52 16.01 -15.40
C ILE A 156 -24.28 16.55 -16.62
N GLU A 157 -23.57 17.11 -17.60
CA GLU A 157 -24.17 17.61 -18.84
C GLU A 157 -24.74 16.49 -19.70
N GLU A 158 -23.98 15.40 -19.92
CA GLU A 158 -24.42 14.28 -20.75
C GLU A 158 -25.65 13.56 -20.19
N LYS A 159 -25.78 13.52 -18.86
CA LYS A 159 -26.89 12.83 -18.17
C LYS A 159 -27.98 13.78 -17.68
N ASN A 160 -27.90 15.07 -18.01
CA ASN A 160 -28.87 16.10 -17.60
C ASN A 160 -29.14 16.10 -16.08
N ILE A 161 -28.09 15.98 -15.26
CA ILE A 161 -28.18 15.95 -13.80
C ILE A 161 -28.42 17.38 -13.27
N ASP A 162 -29.36 17.54 -12.34
CA ASP A 162 -29.68 18.84 -11.72
C ASP A 162 -28.50 19.35 -10.87
N LYS A 163 -28.03 20.57 -11.16
CA LYS A 163 -26.86 21.15 -10.48
C LYS A 163 -27.18 21.65 -9.06
N ASN A 164 -28.45 21.82 -8.70
CA ASN A 164 -28.85 22.36 -7.39
C ASN A 164 -28.70 21.35 -6.23
N THR A 165 -28.27 20.12 -6.51
CA THR A 165 -28.20 19.06 -5.50
C THR A 165 -26.77 18.66 -5.12
N PHE A 166 -25.77 19.42 -5.58
CA PHE A 166 -24.38 19.10 -5.32
C PHE A 166 -23.94 19.48 -3.90
N VAL A 167 -23.19 18.56 -3.30
CA VAL A 167 -22.46 18.77 -2.05
C VAL A 167 -20.97 18.76 -2.39
N GLU A 168 -20.29 19.87 -2.14
CA GLU A 168 -18.86 20.02 -2.46
C GLU A 168 -17.96 19.48 -1.35
N TYR A 169 -16.91 18.77 -1.74
CA TYR A 169 -15.91 18.21 -0.82
C TYR A 169 -14.49 18.65 -1.20
N ASP A 170 -13.65 18.90 -0.19
CA ASP A 170 -12.22 19.18 -0.41
C ASP A 170 -11.42 17.90 -0.72
N ASP A 171 -11.91 16.71 -0.33
CA ASP A 171 -11.20 15.44 -0.44
C ASP A 171 -12.16 14.27 -0.72
N PHE A 172 -11.71 13.30 -1.52
CA PHE A 172 -12.51 12.14 -1.89
C PHE A 172 -12.87 11.26 -0.70
N ILE A 173 -11.99 11.09 0.31
CA ILE A 173 -12.28 10.23 1.46
C ILE A 173 -13.49 10.76 2.24
N MET A 174 -13.57 12.08 2.44
CA MET A 174 -14.69 12.69 3.17
C MET A 174 -16.01 12.42 2.45
N MET A 175 -16.00 12.52 1.12
CA MET A 175 -17.13 12.24 0.27
C MET A 175 -17.54 10.76 0.30
N VAL A 176 -16.57 9.83 0.35
CA VAL A 176 -16.86 8.40 0.52
C VAL A 176 -17.48 8.12 1.89
N ASN A 177 -16.96 8.71 2.96
CA ASN A 177 -17.56 8.58 4.29
C ASN A 177 -19.01 9.07 4.32
N ASP A 178 -19.27 10.25 3.75
CA ASP A 178 -20.62 10.80 3.71
C ASP A 178 -21.57 9.99 2.81
N LEU A 179 -21.06 9.23 1.83
CA LEU A 179 -21.85 8.23 1.11
C LEU A 179 -22.25 7.06 2.04
N TYR A 180 -21.32 6.54 2.85
CA TYR A 180 -21.59 5.44 3.78
C TYR A 180 -22.53 5.85 4.91
N ASP A 181 -22.42 7.10 5.38
CA ASP A 181 -23.30 7.68 6.40
C ASP A 181 -24.71 8.01 5.86
N GLY A 182 -24.90 7.97 4.53
CA GLY A 182 -26.15 8.38 3.88
C GLY A 182 -26.38 9.89 3.87
N ASN A 183 -25.33 10.70 4.08
CA ASN A 183 -25.37 12.16 3.99
C ASN A 183 -25.50 12.64 2.53
N VAL A 184 -24.97 11.85 1.59
CA VAL A 184 -25.18 11.98 0.14
C VAL A 184 -25.71 10.69 -0.46
N ASP A 185 -26.50 10.80 -1.53
CA ASP A 185 -27.13 9.67 -2.21
C ASP A 185 -26.21 9.04 -3.28
N ALA A 186 -25.34 9.84 -3.88
CA ALA A 186 -24.39 9.44 -4.93
C ALA A 186 -23.11 10.29 -4.88
N ILE A 187 -22.02 9.82 -5.46
CA ILE A 187 -20.75 10.57 -5.53
C ILE A 187 -20.06 10.41 -6.88
N PHE A 188 -19.36 11.46 -7.32
CA PHE A 188 -18.39 11.37 -8.43
C PHE A 188 -17.02 11.01 -7.89
N ILE A 189 -16.46 9.89 -8.33
CA ILE A 189 -15.17 9.40 -7.84
C ILE A 189 -14.33 8.82 -8.98
N SER A 190 -13.01 8.72 -8.80
CA SER A 190 -12.14 8.06 -9.78
C SER A 190 -12.68 6.66 -10.10
N HIS A 191 -12.65 6.27 -11.38
CA HIS A 191 -13.08 4.92 -11.80
C HIS A 191 -12.25 3.79 -11.15
N GLN A 192 -11.10 4.11 -10.56
CA GLN A 192 -10.19 3.19 -9.87
C GLN A 192 -10.45 3.11 -8.35
N TYR A 193 -11.50 3.75 -7.84
CA TYR A 193 -11.76 3.90 -6.40
C TYR A 193 -11.70 2.59 -5.61
N THR A 194 -12.18 1.48 -6.16
CA THR A 194 -12.15 0.19 -5.47
C THR A 194 -10.73 -0.25 -5.11
N SER A 195 -9.78 -0.11 -6.05
CA SER A 195 -8.37 -0.41 -5.82
C SER A 195 -7.70 0.59 -4.87
N MET A 196 -8.13 1.86 -4.91
CA MET A 196 -7.61 2.94 -4.08
C MET A 196 -8.02 2.78 -2.60
N TYR A 197 -9.28 2.47 -2.33
CA TYR A 197 -9.82 2.49 -0.96
C TYR A 197 -9.89 1.12 -0.28
N SER A 198 -9.87 -0.01 -1.02
CA SER A 198 -9.93 -1.37 -0.43
C SER A 198 -8.78 -1.71 0.53
N SER A 199 -7.70 -0.93 0.52
CA SER A 199 -6.59 -1.08 1.48
C SER A 199 -6.85 -0.45 2.85
N ILE A 200 -7.91 0.35 2.96
CA ILE A 200 -8.40 0.97 4.19
C ILE A 200 -9.44 0.04 4.80
N GLU A 201 -9.24 -0.38 6.04
CA GLU A 201 -10.05 -1.42 6.70
C GLU A 201 -11.56 -1.11 6.67
N HIS A 202 -11.94 0.13 6.91
CA HIS A 202 -13.34 0.59 6.85
C HIS A 202 -13.97 0.45 5.46
N PHE A 203 -13.17 0.49 4.39
CA PHE A 203 -13.62 0.42 2.99
C PHE A 203 -13.14 -0.87 2.30
N ALA A 204 -12.77 -1.90 3.07
CA ALA A 204 -12.17 -3.11 2.53
C ALA A 204 -13.05 -3.79 1.47
N ASN A 205 -14.38 -3.70 1.63
CA ASN A 205 -15.38 -4.29 0.73
C ASN A 205 -16.08 -3.25 -0.14
N ILE A 206 -15.50 -2.06 -0.34
CA ILE A 206 -16.14 -0.97 -1.09
C ILE A 206 -16.61 -1.37 -2.49
N GLY A 207 -15.94 -2.32 -3.13
CA GLY A 207 -16.35 -2.84 -4.44
C GLY A 207 -17.67 -3.63 -4.42
N ASP A 208 -18.00 -4.29 -3.31
CA ASP A 208 -19.26 -5.03 -3.12
C ASP A 208 -20.35 -4.14 -2.51
N GLU A 209 -19.95 -3.19 -1.66
CA GLU A 209 -20.83 -2.27 -0.92
C GLU A 209 -21.31 -1.09 -1.78
N THR A 210 -20.75 -0.90 -2.97
CA THR A 210 -21.14 0.15 -3.91
C THR A 210 -21.47 -0.39 -5.30
N LYS A 211 -22.29 0.34 -6.05
CA LYS A 211 -22.60 0.07 -7.46
C LYS A 211 -22.33 1.31 -8.32
N VAL A 212 -21.72 1.07 -9.48
CA VAL A 212 -21.43 2.11 -10.47
C VAL A 212 -22.66 2.33 -11.36
N LEU A 213 -23.16 3.56 -11.44
CA LEU A 213 -24.27 3.94 -12.32
C LEU A 213 -23.78 4.31 -13.72
N PHE A 214 -22.65 5.00 -13.80
CA PHE A 214 -22.06 5.44 -15.06
C PHE A 214 -20.57 5.68 -14.91
N THR A 215 -19.79 5.44 -15.96
CA THR A 215 -18.36 5.75 -16.01
C THR A 215 -18.05 6.48 -17.32
N LYS A 216 -17.31 7.58 -17.22
CA LYS A 216 -16.74 8.27 -18.38
C LYS A 216 -15.23 8.24 -18.29
N LYS A 217 -14.58 7.92 -19.41
CA LYS A 217 -13.12 7.91 -19.56
C LYS A 217 -12.72 8.91 -20.64
N LYS A 218 -11.59 9.58 -20.44
CA LYS A 218 -11.06 10.61 -21.35
C LYS A 218 -9.55 10.52 -21.43
N LYS A 219 -9.01 10.44 -22.66
CA LYS A 219 -7.58 10.60 -22.92
C LYS A 219 -7.21 12.07 -22.90
N MET A 220 -6.12 12.40 -22.21
CA MET A 220 -5.59 13.76 -22.09
C MET A 220 -4.07 13.73 -22.13
N GLU A 221 -3.45 14.83 -22.54
CA GLU A 221 -1.99 14.98 -22.48
C GLU A 221 -1.49 14.91 -21.02
N LYS A 222 -0.30 14.32 -20.82
CA LYS A 222 0.37 14.33 -19.52
C LYS A 222 0.69 15.75 -19.10
N LYS A 223 0.56 16.02 -17.79
CA LYS A 223 0.95 17.30 -17.19
C LYS A 223 2.41 17.63 -17.53
N GLU A 224 2.68 18.87 -17.91
CA GLU A 224 4.03 19.35 -18.29
C GLU A 224 5.09 19.05 -17.22
N GLU A 225 4.71 19.05 -15.94
CA GLU A 225 5.59 18.73 -14.81
C GLU A 225 6.21 17.32 -14.92
N LEU A 226 5.50 16.36 -15.51
CA LEU A 226 6.02 15.00 -15.77
C LEU A 226 7.07 14.99 -16.89
N ASN A 227 7.08 16.02 -17.75
CA ASN A 227 8.00 16.19 -18.87
C ASN A 227 9.14 17.19 -18.57
N SER A 228 9.14 17.82 -17.39
CA SER A 228 9.97 18.99 -17.09
C SER A 228 11.47 18.69 -16.90
N ASN A 229 11.85 17.48 -16.52
CA ASN A 229 13.26 17.05 -16.38
C ASN A 229 13.86 16.39 -17.64
N THR A 230 13.29 16.66 -18.82
CA THR A 230 13.75 16.14 -20.13
C THR A 230 15.16 16.60 -20.54
N THR A 231 15.77 17.55 -19.81
CA THR A 231 17.14 18.03 -20.03
C THR A 231 18.22 17.16 -19.36
N ALA A 232 17.84 16.30 -18.40
CA ALA A 232 18.78 15.40 -17.75
C ALA A 232 19.37 14.40 -18.77
N ASN A 233 20.67 14.13 -18.65
CA ASN A 233 21.37 13.18 -19.50
C ASN A 233 21.64 11.89 -18.72
N VAL A 234 21.13 10.75 -19.20
CA VAL A 234 21.30 9.44 -18.55
C VAL A 234 22.75 8.98 -18.47
N THR A 235 23.70 9.61 -19.19
CA THR A 235 25.14 9.34 -19.07
C THR A 235 25.81 10.10 -17.92
N GLU A 236 25.10 11.03 -17.27
CA GLU A 236 25.51 11.69 -16.04
C GLU A 236 24.78 11.06 -14.83
N PRO A 237 25.25 11.28 -13.59
CA PRO A 237 24.56 10.76 -12.42
C PRO A 237 23.11 11.27 -12.33
N PHE A 238 22.17 10.37 -12.05
CA PHE A 238 20.74 10.71 -12.02
C PHE A 238 19.98 9.96 -10.92
N THR A 239 18.82 10.53 -10.55
CA THR A 239 17.84 9.93 -9.65
C THR A 239 16.64 9.40 -10.43
N MET A 240 16.18 8.21 -10.09
CA MET A 240 15.00 7.55 -10.67
C MET A 240 14.06 7.07 -9.56
N LEU A 241 12.77 7.35 -9.70
CA LEU A 241 11.72 6.81 -8.85
C LEU A 241 10.97 5.66 -9.54
N ILE A 242 11.04 4.46 -8.97
CA ILE A 242 10.30 3.29 -9.45
C ILE A 242 9.02 3.17 -8.62
N MET A 243 7.88 3.13 -9.31
CA MET A 243 6.54 3.03 -8.74
C MET A 243 5.89 1.72 -9.18
N GLY A 244 5.48 0.89 -8.22
CA GLY A 244 4.66 -0.29 -8.49
C GLY A 244 3.20 -0.02 -8.20
N VAL A 245 2.33 -0.27 -9.17
CA VAL A 245 0.87 -0.09 -9.04
C VAL A 245 0.13 -1.40 -8.97
N GLN A 246 -0.88 -1.43 -8.11
CA GLN A 246 -1.73 -2.59 -7.89
C GLN A 246 -2.81 -2.68 -8.98
N SER A 247 -2.44 -3.21 -10.15
CA SER A 247 -3.39 -3.50 -11.23
C SER A 247 -3.16 -4.94 -11.74
N PRO A 248 -4.14 -5.84 -11.60
CA PRO A 248 -4.10 -7.19 -12.16
C PRO A 248 -4.45 -7.22 -13.65
N ASP A 249 -4.89 -6.10 -14.21
CA ASP A 249 -5.38 -6.00 -15.58
C ASP A 249 -4.22 -5.99 -16.58
N ASP A 250 -4.43 -6.65 -17.72
CA ASP A 250 -3.45 -6.80 -18.81
C ASP A 250 -3.87 -6.05 -20.10
N ASP A 251 -4.86 -5.17 -20.01
CA ASP A 251 -5.44 -4.46 -21.16
C ASP A 251 -4.80 -3.08 -21.41
N LEU A 252 -5.20 -2.39 -22.48
CA LEU A 252 -4.75 -1.05 -22.89
C LEU A 252 -4.83 0.05 -21.80
N GLU A 253 -5.52 -0.25 -20.69
CA GLU A 253 -5.79 0.61 -19.54
C GLU A 253 -5.12 0.11 -18.24
N ALA A 254 -4.19 -0.84 -18.36
CA ALA A 254 -3.52 -1.54 -17.26
C ALA A 254 -2.74 -0.64 -16.26
N LEU A 255 -2.46 0.61 -16.64
CA LEU A 255 -1.80 1.60 -15.80
C LEU A 255 -2.76 2.72 -15.42
N PRO A 256 -3.36 2.65 -14.21
CA PRO A 256 -4.27 3.68 -13.75
C PRO A 256 -3.56 5.01 -13.54
N THR A 257 -4.23 6.11 -13.86
CA THR A 257 -3.72 7.47 -13.60
C THR A 257 -3.81 7.82 -12.12
N SER A 258 -4.89 7.40 -11.45
CA SER A 258 -5.08 7.50 -10.01
C SER A 258 -4.90 6.13 -9.36
N PHE A 259 -4.01 6.00 -8.38
CA PHE A 259 -3.60 4.72 -7.82
C PHE A 259 -3.07 4.82 -6.39
N ASN A 260 -2.88 3.70 -5.71
CA ASN A 260 -2.07 3.63 -4.49
C ASN A 260 -0.60 3.42 -4.85
N ALA A 261 0.28 4.32 -4.42
CA ALA A 261 1.73 4.17 -4.58
C ALA A 261 2.30 3.14 -3.58
N ASP A 262 1.88 1.88 -3.74
CA ASP A 262 2.14 0.77 -2.82
C ASP A 262 3.59 0.29 -2.79
N THR A 263 4.33 0.57 -3.88
CA THR A 263 5.77 0.30 -4.02
C THR A 263 6.43 1.57 -4.50
N LEU A 264 7.32 2.12 -3.68
CA LEU A 264 8.13 3.28 -3.98
C LEU A 264 9.60 2.93 -3.73
N ILE A 265 10.39 2.96 -4.79
CA ILE A 265 11.81 2.64 -4.72
C ILE A 265 12.58 3.80 -5.35
N LEU A 266 13.37 4.47 -4.54
CA LEU A 266 14.23 5.55 -4.99
C LEU A 266 15.61 4.98 -5.31
N LEU A 267 16.07 5.25 -6.52
CA LEU A 267 17.34 4.79 -7.04
C LEU A 267 18.16 5.99 -7.48
N THR A 268 19.45 6.03 -7.11
CA THR A 268 20.41 6.92 -7.79
C THR A 268 21.40 6.05 -8.55
N PHE A 269 21.77 6.46 -9.75
CA PHE A 269 22.74 5.74 -10.57
C PHE A 269 23.82 6.69 -11.04
N ASN A 270 25.06 6.22 -10.99
CA ASN A 270 26.21 6.92 -11.53
C ASN A 270 26.82 6.11 -12.68
N PRO A 271 26.57 6.49 -13.95
CA PRO A 271 27.08 5.76 -15.11
C PRO A 271 28.61 5.70 -15.19
N LYS A 272 29.32 6.65 -14.57
CA LYS A 272 30.79 6.73 -14.61
C LYS A 272 31.41 5.67 -13.71
N THR A 273 30.83 5.47 -12.53
CA THR A 273 31.29 4.47 -11.54
C THR A 273 30.56 3.12 -11.67
N LEU A 274 29.42 3.08 -12.37
CA LEU A 274 28.48 1.95 -12.42
C LEU A 274 27.90 1.55 -11.06
N ASN A 275 27.84 2.52 -10.13
CA ASN A 275 27.25 2.33 -8.81
C ASN A 275 25.79 2.80 -8.78
N ALA A 276 24.94 1.99 -8.18
CA ALA A 276 23.55 2.32 -7.87
C ALA A 276 23.33 2.30 -6.36
N THR A 277 22.64 3.30 -5.82
CA THR A 277 22.08 3.20 -4.46
C THR A 277 20.58 2.98 -4.57
N ILE A 278 20.02 2.08 -3.77
CA ILE A 278 18.59 1.74 -3.84
C ILE A 278 17.97 1.74 -2.44
N VAL A 279 16.84 2.43 -2.27
CA VAL A 279 16.05 2.41 -1.03
C VAL A 279 14.57 2.21 -1.34
N SER A 280 13.92 1.36 -0.58
CA SER A 280 12.47 1.23 -0.60
C SER A 280 11.85 2.15 0.45
N ILE A 281 10.88 2.96 0.05
CA ILE A 281 10.09 3.81 0.94
C ILE A 281 8.82 3.04 1.28
N PRO A 282 8.57 2.68 2.56
CA PRO A 282 7.36 1.97 2.96
C PRO A 282 6.11 2.76 2.58
N ARG A 283 5.09 2.08 2.06
CA ARG A 283 3.89 2.74 1.51
C ARG A 283 3.10 3.55 2.56
N ASP A 284 3.20 3.14 3.82
CA ASP A 284 2.53 3.75 4.96
C ASP A 284 3.37 4.86 5.61
N THR A 285 4.47 5.29 4.97
CA THR A 285 5.35 6.36 5.51
C THR A 285 4.56 7.66 5.67
N PHE A 286 4.55 8.21 6.87
CA PHE A 286 3.77 9.42 7.20
C PHE A 286 4.52 10.70 6.81
N VAL A 287 4.06 11.36 5.74
CA VAL A 287 4.70 12.55 5.16
C VAL A 287 3.66 13.58 4.72
N PRO A 288 4.02 14.88 4.64
CA PRO A 288 3.22 15.89 3.96
C PRO A 288 2.96 15.50 2.50
N ILE A 289 1.70 15.50 2.04
CA ILE A 289 1.35 15.18 0.65
C ILE A 289 1.25 16.47 -0.17
N MET A 290 2.14 16.65 -1.15
CA MET A 290 2.36 17.95 -1.79
C MET A 290 1.19 18.47 -2.64
N CYS A 291 0.37 17.59 -3.19
CA CYS A 291 -0.80 17.97 -3.97
C CYS A 291 -2.07 18.15 -3.12
N MET A 292 -2.06 17.73 -1.85
CA MET A 292 -3.22 17.94 -0.98
C MET A 292 -3.22 19.38 -0.45
N ARG A 293 -4.43 19.94 -0.29
CA ARG A 293 -4.61 21.27 0.28
C ARG A 293 -3.89 21.39 1.63
N ASN A 294 -3.15 22.48 1.83
CA ASN A 294 -2.32 22.73 3.02
C ASN A 294 -1.22 21.69 3.28
N GLN A 295 -0.88 20.83 2.31
CA GLN A 295 0.18 19.81 2.42
C GLN A 295 0.04 18.93 3.66
N ILE A 296 -1.20 18.56 3.97
CA ILE A 296 -1.53 17.73 5.13
C ILE A 296 -0.77 16.41 5.11
N GLN A 297 -0.41 15.92 6.29
CA GLN A 297 0.31 14.67 6.45
C GLN A 297 -0.62 13.47 6.23
N ASN A 298 -0.16 12.49 5.47
CA ASN A 298 -0.81 11.19 5.33
C ASN A 298 0.25 10.14 4.97
N LYS A 299 -0.18 8.90 4.79
CA LYS A 299 0.59 7.83 4.17
C LYS A 299 1.01 8.24 2.76
N ILE A 300 2.29 8.06 2.45
CA ILE A 300 2.85 8.41 1.15
C ILE A 300 2.13 7.72 -0.02
N THR A 301 1.59 6.51 0.18
CA THR A 301 0.80 5.79 -0.83
C THR A 301 -0.39 6.57 -1.37
N HIS A 302 -1.00 7.44 -0.56
CA HIS A 302 -2.15 8.25 -0.94
C HIS A 302 -1.78 9.41 -1.89
N SER A 303 -0.48 9.75 -2.03
CA SER A 303 -0.05 10.72 -3.05
C SER A 303 -0.37 10.25 -4.48
N GLY A 304 -0.42 8.93 -4.71
CA GLY A 304 -0.78 8.35 -6.01
C GLY A 304 -2.23 8.62 -6.43
N TRP A 305 -3.11 9.04 -5.51
CA TRP A 305 -4.49 9.38 -5.85
C TRP A 305 -4.61 10.59 -6.77
N SER A 306 -3.58 11.44 -6.80
CA SER A 306 -3.47 12.58 -7.73
C SER A 306 -2.46 12.32 -8.86
N GLY A 307 -2.07 11.06 -9.06
CA GLY A 307 -1.12 10.62 -10.07
C GLY A 307 0.35 10.83 -9.73
N GLU A 308 1.21 10.46 -10.67
CA GLU A 308 2.67 10.38 -10.53
C GLU A 308 3.29 11.72 -10.14
N SER A 309 2.75 12.82 -10.66
CA SER A 309 3.25 14.17 -10.37
C SER A 309 3.22 14.49 -8.88
N CYS A 310 2.17 14.06 -8.17
CA CYS A 310 2.07 14.25 -6.73
C CYS A 310 3.01 13.32 -5.96
N VAL A 311 3.16 12.07 -6.41
CA VAL A 311 4.11 11.13 -5.83
C VAL A 311 5.54 11.69 -5.92
N ILE A 312 5.95 12.15 -7.10
CA ILE A 312 7.27 12.72 -7.36
C ILE A 312 7.51 13.91 -6.44
N LYS A 313 6.65 14.94 -6.46
CA LYS A 313 6.79 16.11 -5.59
C LYS A 313 6.83 15.75 -4.11
N THR A 314 6.03 14.77 -3.68
CA THR A 314 6.01 14.28 -2.30
C THR A 314 7.33 13.61 -1.92
N VAL A 315 7.91 12.80 -2.81
CA VAL A 315 9.22 12.16 -2.59
C VAL A 315 10.36 13.17 -2.66
N GLU A 316 10.33 14.14 -3.58
CA GLU A 316 11.31 15.23 -3.65
C GLU A 316 11.29 16.07 -2.37
N ASN A 317 10.11 16.46 -1.89
CA ASN A 317 9.99 17.18 -0.62
C ASN A 317 10.40 16.32 0.58
N PHE A 318 10.08 15.02 0.57
CA PHE A 318 10.46 14.09 1.63
C PHE A 318 11.97 13.90 1.72
N THR A 319 12.67 13.76 0.59
CA THR A 319 14.09 13.38 0.54
C THR A 319 15.04 14.56 0.29
N GLY A 320 14.54 15.68 -0.23
CA GLY A 320 15.36 16.80 -0.71
C GLY A 320 16.24 16.45 -1.91
N LEU A 321 15.85 15.44 -2.71
CA LEU A 321 16.52 15.02 -3.94
C LEU A 321 15.59 15.26 -5.12
N ASP A 322 16.10 15.90 -6.18
CA ASP A 322 15.36 16.06 -7.43
C ASP A 322 15.25 14.70 -8.14
N ILE A 323 14.05 14.37 -8.64
CA ILE A 323 13.80 13.13 -9.37
C ILE A 323 13.88 13.42 -10.87
N ASN A 324 14.92 12.91 -11.54
CA ASN A 324 15.08 13.11 -12.98
C ASN A 324 14.10 12.24 -13.78
N TYR A 325 13.97 10.97 -13.38
CA TYR A 325 13.17 9.99 -14.10
C TYR A 325 12.21 9.23 -13.20
N TYR A 326 11.12 8.74 -13.79
CA TYR A 326 10.28 7.74 -13.14
C TYR A 326 10.01 6.54 -14.04
N VAL A 327 9.72 5.41 -13.40
CA VAL A 327 9.17 4.22 -14.05
C VAL A 327 7.98 3.77 -13.22
N LYS A 328 6.81 3.69 -13.82
CA LYS A 328 5.59 3.14 -13.21
C LYS A 328 5.29 1.79 -13.87
N VAL A 329 5.10 0.74 -13.08
CA VAL A 329 4.87 -0.62 -13.58
C VAL A 329 3.77 -1.33 -12.79
N ASN A 330 2.92 -2.12 -13.45
CA ASN A 330 1.90 -2.94 -12.80
C ASN A 330 2.39 -4.38 -12.52
N PHE A 331 1.51 -5.23 -11.99
CA PHE A 331 1.83 -6.63 -11.70
C PHE A 331 2.18 -7.42 -12.95
N MET A 332 1.40 -7.27 -14.01
CA MET A 332 1.63 -7.99 -15.27
C MET A 332 2.94 -7.58 -15.94
N GLY A 333 3.36 -6.33 -15.80
CA GLY A 333 4.65 -5.84 -16.28
C GLY A 333 5.82 -6.57 -15.63
N VAL A 334 5.78 -6.76 -14.30
CA VAL A 334 6.80 -7.53 -13.58
C VAL A 334 6.80 -8.99 -14.04
N VAL A 335 5.64 -9.64 -14.08
CA VAL A 335 5.52 -11.06 -14.48
C VAL A 335 6.08 -11.27 -15.88
N LYS A 336 5.58 -10.49 -16.85
CA LYS A 336 5.97 -10.59 -18.27
C LYS A 336 7.44 -10.26 -18.49
N LEU A 337 7.98 -9.27 -17.78
CA LEU A 337 9.38 -8.89 -17.92
C LEU A 337 10.32 -10.01 -17.42
N VAL A 338 10.00 -10.62 -16.28
CA VAL A 338 10.76 -11.74 -15.72
C VAL A 338 10.65 -12.98 -16.62
N ASP A 339 9.45 -13.30 -17.12
CA ASP A 339 9.25 -14.43 -18.02
C ASP A 339 9.98 -14.24 -19.37
N ALA A 340 10.00 -13.01 -19.90
CA ALA A 340 10.67 -12.69 -21.16
C ALA A 340 12.21 -12.82 -21.08
N VAL A 341 12.78 -12.77 -19.88
CA VAL A 341 14.20 -13.05 -19.65
C VAL A 341 14.45 -14.50 -19.18
N ASP A 342 13.46 -15.40 -19.33
CA ASP A 342 13.52 -16.80 -18.91
C ASP A 342 13.71 -16.99 -17.39
N GLY A 343 13.15 -16.09 -16.58
CA GLY A 343 13.23 -16.11 -15.12
C GLY A 343 14.49 -15.47 -14.54
N ILE A 344 14.47 -15.23 -13.23
CA ILE A 344 15.56 -14.58 -12.48
C ILE A 344 16.09 -15.50 -11.38
N GLN A 345 17.41 -15.53 -11.19
CA GLN A 345 18.01 -16.30 -10.11
C GLN A 345 17.98 -15.49 -8.81
N VAL A 346 17.38 -16.04 -7.76
CA VAL A 346 17.22 -15.38 -6.46
C VAL A 346 17.51 -16.38 -5.35
N ASP A 347 18.31 -15.98 -4.37
CA ASP A 347 18.41 -16.70 -3.09
C ASP A 347 17.25 -16.26 -2.18
N VAL A 348 16.21 -17.08 -2.14
CA VAL A 348 14.95 -16.80 -1.45
C VAL A 348 15.18 -16.90 0.07
N PRO A 349 14.92 -15.82 0.85
CA PRO A 349 15.34 -15.76 2.25
C PRO A 349 14.56 -16.69 3.19
N TYR A 350 13.32 -17.02 2.85
CA TYR A 350 12.43 -17.89 3.62
C TYR A 350 11.39 -18.52 2.69
N SER A 351 10.93 -19.73 3.01
CA SER A 351 9.83 -20.37 2.28
C SER A 351 8.55 -19.56 2.48
N PHE A 352 7.81 -19.30 1.42
CA PHE A 352 6.57 -18.53 1.48
C PHE A 352 5.54 -19.01 0.47
N CYS A 353 4.31 -18.55 0.68
CA CYS A 353 3.26 -18.60 -0.32
C CYS A 353 2.69 -17.19 -0.54
N GLU A 354 2.05 -16.97 -1.68
CA GLU A 354 1.32 -15.74 -1.98
C GLU A 354 0.27 -15.98 -3.07
N GLN A 355 -0.64 -15.03 -3.25
CA GLN A 355 -1.51 -14.99 -4.43
C GLN A 355 -0.71 -14.77 -5.72
N ASN A 356 -1.25 -15.22 -6.85
CA ASN A 356 -0.76 -14.82 -8.16
C ASN A 356 -1.07 -13.34 -8.50
N SER A 357 -0.63 -12.91 -9.69
CA SER A 357 -0.90 -11.59 -10.29
C SER A 357 -2.37 -11.18 -10.28
N LYS A 358 -3.30 -12.14 -10.39
CA LYS A 358 -4.76 -11.94 -10.34
C LYS A 358 -5.35 -11.96 -8.92
N ARG A 359 -4.53 -11.89 -7.88
CA ARG A 359 -4.95 -11.95 -6.46
C ARG A 359 -5.80 -13.18 -6.14
N SER A 360 -5.53 -14.29 -6.81
CA SER A 360 -6.29 -15.52 -6.64
C SER A 360 -5.56 -16.49 -5.72
N TRP A 361 -6.30 -17.10 -4.78
CA TRP A 361 -5.86 -18.22 -3.95
C TRP A 361 -6.34 -19.55 -4.56
N GLY A 362 -6.08 -20.68 -3.88
CA GLY A 362 -6.49 -22.02 -4.33
C GLY A 362 -5.49 -22.61 -5.33
N SER A 363 -5.97 -23.10 -6.49
CA SER A 363 -5.11 -23.63 -7.55
C SER A 363 -4.14 -22.60 -8.13
N ALA A 364 -4.41 -21.31 -7.92
CA ALA A 364 -3.56 -20.19 -8.32
C ALA A 364 -2.55 -19.75 -7.24
N THR A 365 -2.50 -20.41 -6.08
CA THR A 365 -1.55 -20.05 -5.01
C THR A 365 -0.13 -20.32 -5.47
N VAL A 366 0.74 -19.33 -5.31
CA VAL A 366 2.16 -19.41 -5.65
C VAL A 366 2.93 -19.86 -4.42
N PHE A 367 3.75 -20.90 -4.57
CA PHE A 367 4.60 -21.44 -3.52
C PHE A 367 6.07 -21.34 -3.93
N VAL A 368 6.92 -20.92 -3.00
CA VAL A 368 8.36 -20.79 -3.22
C VAL A 368 9.09 -21.22 -1.95
N GLU A 369 10.04 -22.14 -2.12
CA GLU A 369 10.88 -22.61 -1.02
C GLU A 369 12.07 -21.68 -0.78
N LYS A 370 12.61 -21.72 0.44
CA LYS A 370 13.87 -21.04 0.78
C LYS A 370 15.02 -21.57 -0.09
N GLY A 371 16.01 -20.72 -0.35
CA GLY A 371 17.27 -21.06 -1.01
C GLY A 371 17.36 -20.53 -2.45
N LEU A 372 18.41 -20.95 -3.16
CA LEU A 372 18.68 -20.48 -4.52
C LEU A 372 17.73 -21.11 -5.53
N HIS A 373 16.90 -20.30 -6.17
CA HIS A 373 15.93 -20.72 -7.18
C HIS A 373 15.97 -19.83 -8.41
N THR A 374 15.57 -20.37 -9.55
CA THR A 374 15.19 -19.57 -10.73
C THR A 374 13.70 -19.28 -10.65
N LEU A 375 13.33 -18.05 -10.28
CA LEU A 375 11.95 -17.63 -10.16
C LEU A 375 11.39 -17.21 -11.51
N ASN A 376 10.22 -17.72 -11.86
CA ASN A 376 9.41 -17.18 -12.95
C ASN A 376 8.71 -15.87 -12.54
N GLY A 377 7.96 -15.26 -13.46
CA GLY A 377 7.31 -13.98 -13.24
C GLY A 377 6.32 -13.98 -12.08
N GLU A 378 5.48 -15.01 -11.96
CA GLU A 378 4.52 -15.11 -10.85
C GLU A 378 5.23 -15.29 -9.51
N GLN A 379 6.30 -16.08 -9.45
CA GLN A 379 7.10 -16.28 -8.23
C GLN A 379 7.87 -15.01 -7.83
N ALA A 380 8.42 -14.28 -8.80
CA ALA A 380 9.11 -13.01 -8.56
C ALA A 380 8.14 -11.92 -8.06
N LEU A 381 6.94 -11.85 -8.64
CA LEU A 381 5.88 -10.96 -8.17
C LEU A 381 5.40 -11.34 -6.76
N ALA A 382 5.19 -12.64 -6.53
CA ALA A 382 4.80 -13.19 -5.23
C ALA A 382 5.83 -12.81 -4.14
N LEU A 383 7.13 -12.97 -4.41
CA LEU A 383 8.21 -12.55 -3.50
C LEU A 383 8.17 -11.04 -3.22
N SER A 384 7.90 -10.23 -4.25
CA SER A 384 7.83 -8.76 -4.16
C SER A 384 6.59 -8.24 -3.41
N ARG A 385 5.55 -9.06 -3.28
CA ARG A 385 4.29 -8.73 -2.60
C ARG A 385 4.22 -9.27 -1.17
N ASN A 386 4.97 -10.34 -0.88
CA ASN A 386 4.86 -11.06 0.38
C ASN A 386 5.24 -10.18 1.59
N ARG A 387 4.26 -10.00 2.49
CA ARG A 387 4.44 -9.29 3.77
C ARG A 387 3.57 -9.79 4.92
N HIS A 388 2.55 -10.58 4.61
CA HIS A 388 1.59 -11.10 5.59
C HIS A 388 2.02 -12.48 6.08
N LYS A 389 1.59 -12.82 7.30
CA LYS A 389 1.76 -14.17 7.86
C LYS A 389 0.40 -14.75 8.22
N ALA A 390 0.33 -16.08 8.28
CA ALA A 390 -0.86 -16.75 8.77
C ALA A 390 -1.22 -16.20 10.16
N LYS A 391 -2.51 -15.87 10.36
CA LYS A 391 -3.05 -15.33 11.62
C LYS A 391 -2.42 -14.00 12.09
N ASP A 392 -2.00 -13.13 11.16
CA ASP A 392 -1.52 -11.77 11.50
C ASP A 392 -2.62 -10.75 11.82
N GLY A 393 -3.89 -11.19 11.86
CA GLY A 393 -5.05 -10.35 12.12
C GLY A 393 -5.65 -9.70 10.87
N SER A 394 -4.99 -9.77 9.71
CA SER A 394 -5.53 -9.25 8.46
C SER A 394 -6.41 -10.27 7.73
N SER A 395 -7.31 -9.80 6.86
CA SER A 395 -8.10 -10.67 5.97
C SER A 395 -7.21 -11.56 5.08
N VAL A 396 -6.03 -11.05 4.69
CA VAL A 396 -5.03 -11.81 3.94
C VAL A 396 -4.42 -12.90 4.82
N GLY A 397 -4.01 -12.60 6.05
CA GLY A 397 -3.45 -13.58 6.99
C GLY A 397 -4.45 -14.65 7.41
N ALA A 398 -5.74 -14.30 7.55
CA ALA A 398 -6.82 -15.26 7.74
C ALA A 398 -6.92 -16.22 6.54
N THR A 399 -6.91 -15.68 5.32
CA THR A 399 -6.96 -16.49 4.09
C THR A 399 -5.70 -17.36 3.91
N MET A 400 -4.51 -16.82 4.20
CA MET A 400 -3.24 -17.57 4.18
C MET A 400 -3.26 -18.76 5.13
N SER A 401 -3.96 -18.65 6.27
CA SER A 401 -4.08 -19.77 7.23
C SER A 401 -4.79 -20.98 6.61
N LYS A 402 -5.63 -20.77 5.59
CA LYS A 402 -6.32 -21.83 4.85
C LYS A 402 -5.45 -22.43 3.74
N TYR A 403 -4.77 -21.59 2.96
CA TYR A 403 -4.06 -22.04 1.74
C TYR A 403 -2.57 -22.36 1.97
N CYS A 404 -1.98 -21.88 3.07
CA CYS A 404 -0.55 -21.96 3.32
C CYS A 404 -0.21 -22.36 4.77
N PRO A 405 -0.76 -23.48 5.27
CA PRO A 405 -0.65 -23.83 6.69
C PRO A 405 0.79 -24.10 7.16
N THR A 406 1.70 -24.45 6.25
CA THR A 406 3.09 -24.84 6.55
C THR A 406 4.10 -23.70 6.40
N TYR A 407 3.71 -22.58 5.80
CA TYR A 407 4.61 -21.47 5.50
C TYR A 407 4.51 -20.38 6.57
N THR A 408 4.90 -20.71 7.80
CA THR A 408 4.80 -19.81 8.98
C THR A 408 6.10 -19.12 9.34
N GLU A 409 7.23 -19.64 8.87
CA GLU A 409 8.57 -19.15 9.19
C GLU A 409 8.97 -17.92 8.37
N GLY A 410 9.94 -17.16 8.89
CA GLY A 410 10.49 -15.96 8.28
C GLY A 410 9.85 -14.65 8.78
N THR A 411 10.65 -13.58 8.84
CA THR A 411 10.14 -12.24 9.17
C THR A 411 9.41 -11.66 7.96
N ARG A 412 8.15 -11.26 8.13
CA ARG A 412 7.32 -10.66 7.07
C ARG A 412 6.72 -9.36 7.57
N ASN A 413 7.01 -8.28 6.86
CA ASN A 413 6.49 -6.94 7.07
C ASN A 413 6.85 -6.06 5.86
N ASP A 414 6.45 -4.79 5.87
CA ASP A 414 6.69 -3.89 4.74
C ASP A 414 8.18 -3.60 4.49
N ILE A 415 9.02 -3.63 5.53
CA ILE A 415 10.48 -3.45 5.41
C ILE A 415 11.10 -4.65 4.69
N VAL A 416 10.72 -5.88 5.06
CA VAL A 416 11.19 -7.10 4.39
C VAL A 416 10.67 -7.17 2.97
N ARG A 417 9.41 -6.80 2.73
CA ARG A 417 8.85 -6.67 1.38
C ARG A 417 9.68 -5.74 0.51
N GLY A 418 10.06 -4.57 1.03
CA GLY A 418 10.96 -3.65 0.34
C GLY A 418 12.31 -4.27 -0.02
N LYS A 419 12.92 -5.02 0.91
CA LYS A 419 14.17 -5.77 0.64
C LYS A 419 13.99 -6.82 -0.46
N ASN A 420 12.88 -7.56 -0.44
CA ASN A 420 12.55 -8.54 -1.46
C ASN A 420 12.39 -7.90 -2.84
N GLN A 421 11.78 -6.71 -2.91
CA GLN A 421 11.69 -5.95 -4.16
C GLN A 421 13.07 -5.53 -4.68
N GLN A 422 13.99 -5.10 -3.79
CA GLN A 422 15.38 -4.80 -4.17
C GLN A 422 16.12 -6.05 -4.67
N LEU A 423 15.87 -7.23 -4.07
CA LEU A 423 16.41 -8.50 -4.54
C LEU A 423 15.94 -8.82 -5.96
N VAL A 424 14.65 -8.66 -6.24
CA VAL A 424 14.06 -8.89 -7.57
C VAL A 424 14.62 -7.92 -8.61
N ILE A 425 14.73 -6.62 -8.28
CA ILE A 425 15.32 -5.62 -9.18
C ILE A 425 16.78 -5.95 -9.52
N ASN A 426 17.58 -6.30 -8.51
CA ASN A 426 18.98 -6.67 -8.71
C ASN A 426 19.10 -7.92 -9.59
N ALA A 427 18.36 -8.99 -9.27
CA ALA A 427 18.38 -10.22 -10.03
C ALA A 427 17.90 -10.01 -11.49
N LEU A 428 16.91 -9.15 -11.70
CA LEU A 428 16.44 -8.78 -13.03
C LEU A 428 17.50 -7.98 -13.81
N ALA A 429 18.15 -6.99 -13.20
CA ALA A 429 19.23 -6.23 -13.84
C ALA A 429 20.38 -7.16 -14.25
N ASN A 430 20.74 -8.10 -13.37
CA ASN A 430 21.74 -9.13 -13.64
C ASN A 430 21.33 -10.10 -14.75
N LYS A 431 20.03 -10.34 -14.95
CA LYS A 431 19.55 -11.20 -16.04
C LYS A 431 19.50 -10.46 -17.38
N ILE A 432 19.02 -9.20 -17.38
CA ILE A 432 18.90 -8.37 -18.59
C ILE A 432 20.26 -8.16 -19.26
N LYS A 433 21.35 -8.03 -18.48
CA LYS A 433 22.71 -7.86 -19.03
C LYS A 433 23.15 -9.04 -19.90
N ASP A 434 22.54 -10.21 -19.77
CA ASP A 434 22.90 -11.43 -20.51
C ASP A 434 22.03 -11.64 -21.76
N VAL A 435 21.01 -10.80 -21.99
CA VAL A 435 20.18 -10.85 -23.19
C VAL A 435 21.02 -10.42 -24.40
N ARG A 436 21.18 -11.34 -25.37
CA ARG A 436 21.88 -11.11 -26.64
C ARG A 436 20.96 -11.21 -27.86
N ASP A 437 19.79 -11.82 -27.69
CA ASP A 437 18.83 -12.02 -28.77
C ASP A 437 17.99 -10.77 -29.00
N ILE A 438 18.07 -10.22 -30.21
CA ILE A 438 17.34 -9.03 -30.62
C ILE A 438 15.81 -9.25 -30.66
N ASN A 439 15.36 -10.47 -30.93
CA ASN A 439 13.93 -10.79 -30.89
C ASN A 439 13.39 -10.80 -29.46
N LYS A 440 14.18 -11.32 -28.49
CA LYS A 440 13.83 -11.22 -27.06
C LYS A 440 13.80 -9.77 -26.61
N LEU A 441 14.76 -8.95 -27.03
CA LEU A 441 14.73 -7.52 -26.74
C LEU A 441 13.46 -6.85 -27.27
N TYR A 442 13.00 -7.19 -28.49
CA TYR A 442 11.73 -6.67 -29.01
C TYR A 442 10.52 -7.15 -28.22
N GLN A 443 10.49 -8.41 -27.82
CA GLN A 443 9.41 -8.94 -26.98
C GLN A 443 9.36 -8.18 -25.65
N ILE A 444 10.51 -7.95 -25.01
CA ILE A 444 10.60 -7.16 -23.77
C ILE A 444 10.03 -5.74 -23.99
N LEU A 445 10.48 -5.03 -25.02
CA LEU A 445 10.02 -3.67 -25.30
C LEU A 445 8.51 -3.61 -25.59
N ASP A 446 7.96 -4.57 -26.34
CA ASP A 446 6.53 -4.66 -26.65
C ASP A 446 5.68 -4.95 -25.39
N LEU A 447 6.18 -5.80 -24.49
CA LEU A 447 5.53 -6.11 -23.21
C LEU A 447 5.52 -4.90 -22.26
N LEU A 448 6.61 -4.13 -22.24
CA LEU A 448 6.74 -2.91 -21.45
C LEU A 448 5.80 -1.81 -21.96
N GLU A 449 5.54 -1.70 -23.26
CA GLU A 449 4.64 -0.68 -23.84
C GLU A 449 3.28 -0.64 -23.13
N LYS A 450 2.70 -1.80 -22.79
CA LYS A 450 1.36 -1.86 -22.17
C LYS A 450 1.37 -1.72 -20.66
N ASN A 451 2.45 -2.18 -20.03
CA ASN A 451 2.51 -2.41 -18.59
C ASN A 451 3.48 -1.48 -17.83
N MET A 452 4.17 -0.61 -18.56
CA MET A 452 5.09 0.39 -18.03
C MET A 452 4.75 1.79 -18.55
N ASP A 453 4.97 2.79 -17.70
CA ASP A 453 4.97 4.20 -18.07
C ASP A 453 6.22 4.89 -17.54
N THR A 454 6.75 5.85 -18.28
CA THR A 454 7.98 6.57 -17.93
C THR A 454 8.01 7.95 -18.59
N ASN A 455 8.82 8.85 -18.04
CA ASN A 455 9.18 10.13 -18.67
C ASN A 455 10.51 10.06 -19.45
N LEU A 456 11.14 8.89 -19.56
CA LEU A 456 12.34 8.71 -20.38
C LEU A 456 11.99 8.91 -21.87
N THR A 457 12.66 9.86 -22.51
CA THR A 457 12.55 10.06 -23.96
C THR A 457 13.22 8.93 -24.74
N THR A 458 12.80 8.73 -25.99
CA THR A 458 13.42 7.75 -26.90
C THR A 458 14.95 7.86 -26.95
N ASN A 459 15.48 9.09 -27.02
CA ASN A 459 16.93 9.33 -27.05
C ASN A 459 17.62 8.96 -25.74
N GLN A 460 16.98 9.20 -24.59
CA GLN A 460 17.50 8.78 -23.28
C GLN A 460 17.49 7.26 -23.15
N ILE A 461 16.43 6.58 -23.60
CA ILE A 461 16.37 5.11 -23.62
C ILE A 461 17.49 4.53 -24.50
N LEU A 462 17.68 5.07 -25.71
CA LEU A 462 18.77 4.66 -26.61
C LEU A 462 20.16 4.87 -26.00
N SER A 463 20.34 5.90 -25.18
CA SER A 463 21.63 6.22 -24.54
C SER A 463 22.05 5.17 -23.51
N PHE A 464 21.12 4.38 -22.95
CA PHE A 464 21.45 3.23 -22.10
C PHE A 464 22.20 2.13 -22.85
N TYR A 465 22.19 2.11 -24.19
CA TYR A 465 23.04 1.20 -24.96
C TYR A 465 24.52 1.37 -24.60
N ASN A 466 25.01 2.61 -24.51
CA ASN A 466 26.42 2.87 -24.20
C ASN A 466 26.76 2.42 -22.77
N ILE A 467 25.86 2.65 -21.82
CA ILE A 467 25.99 2.19 -20.43
C ILE A 467 26.04 0.66 -20.40
N GLY A 468 25.13 -0.01 -21.11
CA GLY A 468 25.12 -1.46 -21.24
C GLY A 468 26.40 -2.00 -21.85
N LYS A 469 26.94 -1.35 -22.89
CA LYS A 469 28.23 -1.70 -23.48
C LYS A 469 29.37 -1.56 -22.46
N ASP A 470 29.41 -0.48 -21.69
CA ASP A 470 30.44 -0.26 -20.67
C ASP A 470 30.38 -1.32 -19.56
N ILE A 471 29.17 -1.71 -19.14
CA ILE A 471 28.94 -2.83 -18.21
C ILE A 471 29.51 -4.13 -18.81
N LEU A 472 29.17 -4.46 -20.06
CA LEU A 472 29.64 -5.67 -20.74
C LEU A 472 31.16 -5.69 -20.98
N ALA A 473 31.77 -4.53 -21.19
CA ALA A 473 33.20 -4.42 -21.34
C ALA A 473 33.91 -4.70 -20.00
N LYS A 474 33.42 -4.13 -18.90
CA LYS A 474 33.97 -4.32 -17.56
C LYS A 474 33.65 -5.69 -16.95
N SER A 475 32.57 -6.36 -17.38
CA SER A 475 32.18 -7.69 -16.85
C SER A 475 33.04 -8.84 -17.35
N LYS A 476 33.94 -8.58 -18.29
CA LYS A 476 34.92 -9.58 -18.74
C LYS A 476 36.13 -9.68 -17.79
N THR A 477 36.25 -8.79 -16.81
CA THR A 477 37.44 -8.67 -15.96
C THR A 477 37.17 -8.85 -14.46
N ASP A 478 35.93 -8.74 -13.98
CA ASP A 478 35.58 -8.92 -12.55
C ASP A 478 34.12 -9.41 -12.38
N GLY A 479 33.77 -9.88 -11.17
CA GLY A 479 32.40 -10.26 -10.74
C GLY A 479 31.37 -9.13 -10.85
N ASP A 480 30.21 -9.24 -10.19
CA ASP A 480 29.04 -8.33 -10.31
C ASP A 480 29.41 -6.86 -10.59
N VAL A 481 29.36 -6.47 -11.87
CA VAL A 481 29.86 -5.17 -12.38
C VAL A 481 28.97 -4.00 -12.01
N LEU A 482 27.70 -4.27 -11.74
CA LEU A 482 26.76 -3.25 -11.29
C LEU A 482 26.58 -3.38 -9.78
N MET A 483 27.19 -2.46 -9.05
CA MET A 483 27.15 -2.47 -7.59
C MET A 483 25.86 -1.81 -7.10
N PHE A 484 24.93 -2.61 -6.57
CA PHE A 484 23.76 -2.10 -5.85
C PHE A 484 24.07 -1.96 -4.37
N GLN A 485 24.32 -0.74 -3.93
CA GLN A 485 24.33 -0.42 -2.51
C GLN A 485 22.90 -0.35 -2.00
N LYS A 486 22.49 -1.38 -1.27
CA LYS A 486 21.17 -1.47 -0.64
C LYS A 486 21.14 -0.55 0.58
N LEU A 487 20.17 0.35 0.63
CA LEU A 487 19.89 1.24 1.75
C LEU A 487 18.56 0.85 2.39
N GLN A 488 18.36 1.21 3.66
CA GLN A 488 17.11 0.89 4.37
C GLN A 488 16.64 2.05 5.24
N LEU A 489 15.43 2.54 4.95
CA LEU A 489 14.75 3.49 5.82
C LEU A 489 14.28 2.79 7.10
N LYS A 490 14.76 3.27 8.25
CA LYS A 490 14.30 2.83 9.55
C LYS A 490 13.00 3.54 9.88
N THR A 491 11.99 2.76 10.26
CA THR A 491 10.69 3.26 10.67
C THR A 491 10.21 2.56 11.94
N TYR A 492 9.16 3.11 12.57
CA TYR A 492 8.38 2.44 13.59
C TYR A 492 6.88 2.65 13.34
N GLY A 493 6.07 1.69 13.77
CA GLY A 493 4.62 1.74 13.57
C GLY A 493 3.94 2.66 14.59
N GLN A 494 2.98 3.47 14.13
CA GLN A 494 2.16 4.31 14.99
C GLN A 494 0.74 4.44 14.40
N TYR A 495 -0.29 4.21 15.20
CA TYR A 495 -1.66 4.52 14.79
C TYR A 495 -1.90 6.02 14.93
N ILE A 496 -2.43 6.65 13.88
CA ILE A 496 -2.76 8.07 13.86
C ILE A 496 -4.20 8.21 13.36
N TYR A 497 -5.01 8.97 14.08
CA TYR A 497 -6.37 9.27 13.69
C TYR A 497 -6.36 10.24 12.50
N ASP A 498 -6.95 9.83 11.38
CA ASP A 498 -7.16 10.67 10.21
C ASP A 498 -8.56 11.28 10.29
N GLU A 499 -8.65 12.60 10.47
CA GLU A 499 -9.92 13.33 10.64
C GLU A 499 -10.83 13.24 9.40
N ARG A 500 -10.25 13.08 8.20
CA ARG A 500 -11.02 12.96 6.96
C ARG A 500 -11.60 11.57 6.80
N ALA A 501 -10.78 10.55 7.10
CA ALA A 501 -11.18 9.16 7.08
C ALA A 501 -12.03 8.77 8.30
N ARG A 502 -12.01 9.60 9.36
CA ARG A 502 -12.70 9.38 10.65
C ARG A 502 -12.30 8.08 11.36
N ILE A 503 -11.09 7.58 11.09
CA ILE A 503 -10.58 6.31 11.59
C ILE A 503 -9.10 6.39 11.98
N GLU A 504 -8.67 5.46 12.82
CA GLU A 504 -7.26 5.26 13.14
C GLU A 504 -6.57 4.48 12.02
N LEU A 505 -5.55 5.09 11.40
CA LEU A 505 -4.75 4.45 10.38
C LEU A 505 -3.40 4.04 10.96
N SER A 506 -2.96 2.82 10.65
CA SER A 506 -1.57 2.39 10.93
C SER A 506 -0.61 3.10 9.98
N ASN A 507 0.35 3.86 10.52
CA ASN A 507 1.36 4.62 9.79
C ASN A 507 2.77 4.12 10.14
N GLN A 508 3.72 4.37 9.24
CA GLN A 508 5.16 4.17 9.45
C GLN A 508 5.82 5.53 9.65
N ILE A 509 6.35 5.78 10.83
CA ILE A 509 7.09 7.01 11.10
C ILE A 509 8.56 6.73 10.90
N TYR A 510 9.21 7.53 10.08
CA TYR A 510 10.64 7.41 9.79
C TYR A 510 11.47 8.15 10.83
N TYR A 511 12.67 7.62 11.10
CA TYR A 511 13.68 8.35 11.88
C TYR A 511 14.40 9.35 10.97
N LYS A 512 14.51 10.61 11.39
CA LYS A 512 15.15 11.66 10.59
C LYS A 512 16.63 11.36 10.37
N GLY A 513 17.33 10.84 11.38
CA GLY A 513 18.71 10.39 11.25
C GLY A 513 18.88 9.31 10.17
N SER A 514 17.95 8.36 10.09
CA SER A 514 17.95 7.31 9.05
C SER A 514 17.82 7.90 7.66
N LEU A 515 16.85 8.80 7.45
CA LEU A 515 16.66 9.48 6.18
C LEU A 515 17.90 10.29 5.79
N ASN A 516 18.51 11.02 6.73
CA ASN A 516 19.70 11.82 6.45
C ASN A 516 20.88 10.96 5.98
N GLU A 517 21.14 9.82 6.61
CA GLU A 517 22.18 8.88 6.18
C GLU A 517 21.93 8.34 4.76
N ILE A 518 20.68 8.02 4.45
CA ILE A 518 20.26 7.53 3.13
C ILE A 518 20.48 8.61 2.06
N VAL A 519 19.98 9.82 2.33
CA VAL A 519 20.11 10.97 1.41
C VAL A 519 21.58 11.34 1.22
N ASP A 520 22.41 11.25 2.26
CA ASP A 520 23.84 11.47 2.17
C ASP A 520 24.53 10.44 1.26
N ALA A 521 24.23 9.15 1.41
CA ALA A 521 24.75 8.10 0.55
C ALA A 521 24.32 8.30 -0.91
N MET A 522 23.07 8.68 -1.13
CA MET A 522 22.55 9.01 -2.46
C MET A 522 23.24 10.24 -3.08
N LYS A 523 23.45 11.31 -2.31
CA LYS A 523 24.18 12.50 -2.76
C LYS A 523 25.64 12.20 -3.09
N ILE A 524 26.28 11.31 -2.33
CA ILE A 524 27.63 10.83 -2.64
C ILE A 524 27.64 10.10 -3.99
N ASN A 525 26.71 9.18 -4.22
CA ASN A 525 26.63 8.46 -5.48
C ASN A 525 26.37 9.40 -6.68
N LEU A 526 25.54 10.43 -6.47
CA LEU A 526 25.28 11.49 -7.45
C LEU A 526 26.45 12.46 -7.68
N GLY A 527 27.51 12.40 -6.86
CA GLY A 527 28.62 13.36 -6.90
C GLY A 527 28.26 14.75 -6.35
N LEU A 528 27.15 14.87 -5.61
CA LEU A 528 26.69 16.09 -4.95
C LEU A 528 27.29 16.29 -3.56
N LYS A 529 27.96 15.26 -3.02
CA LYS A 529 28.63 15.28 -1.72
C LYS A 529 29.88 14.42 -1.76
N GLU A 530 30.97 14.89 -1.17
CA GLU A 530 32.21 14.12 -1.06
C GLU A 530 32.07 12.97 -0.05
N PRO A 531 32.57 11.75 -0.35
CA PRO A 531 32.50 10.62 0.56
C PRO A 531 33.40 10.82 1.78
N LYS A 532 32.89 10.47 2.96
CA LYS A 532 33.72 10.40 4.17
C LYS A 532 34.62 9.16 4.10
N ILE A 533 35.93 9.36 3.98
CA ILE A 533 36.89 8.26 3.95
C ILE A 533 36.99 7.63 5.34
N ILE A 534 36.53 6.39 5.48
CA ILE A 534 36.77 5.57 6.67
C ILE A 534 38.14 4.88 6.47
N LYS A 535 39.12 5.20 7.32
CA LYS A 535 40.48 4.67 7.21
C LYS A 535 40.76 3.48 8.14
N ASP A 536 39.86 3.22 9.07
CA ASP A 536 40.03 2.20 10.09
C ASP A 536 38.97 1.11 9.91
N PHE A 537 39.40 -0.15 9.87
CA PHE A 537 38.54 -1.33 9.81
C PHE A 537 38.95 -2.29 10.93
N SER A 538 37.97 -2.77 11.69
CA SER A 538 38.18 -3.77 12.74
C SER A 538 37.15 -4.88 12.58
N PHE A 539 37.60 -6.13 12.60
CA PHE A 539 36.73 -7.30 12.60
C PHE A 539 37.22 -8.31 13.63
N SER A 540 36.34 -9.22 14.03
CA SER A 540 36.67 -10.32 14.94
C SER A 540 36.48 -11.64 14.21
N ILE A 541 37.47 -12.53 14.25
CA ILE A 541 37.34 -13.89 13.70
C ILE A 541 36.20 -14.69 14.35
N ASN A 542 35.81 -14.32 15.57
CA ASN A 542 34.76 -15.01 16.34
C ASN A 542 33.37 -14.42 16.11
N LYS A 543 33.25 -13.34 15.33
CA LYS A 543 31.96 -12.72 14.99
C LYS A 543 31.85 -12.60 13.47
N PRO A 544 30.91 -13.30 12.82
CA PRO A 544 30.66 -13.13 11.40
C PRO A 544 30.48 -11.66 11.08
N TYR A 545 31.20 -11.16 10.07
CA TYR A 545 30.97 -9.82 9.56
C TYR A 545 29.55 -9.78 8.99
N VAL A 546 28.74 -8.85 9.50
CA VAL A 546 27.42 -8.54 8.95
C VAL A 546 27.54 -7.18 8.29
N GLU A 547 27.32 -7.13 6.98
CA GLU A 547 27.31 -5.87 6.24
C GLU A 547 26.29 -4.92 6.87
N THR A 548 26.75 -3.75 7.30
CA THR A 548 25.88 -2.73 7.88
C THR A 548 25.15 -2.00 6.76
N THR A 549 23.83 -2.16 6.70
CA THR A 549 22.97 -1.41 5.77
C THR A 549 22.84 0.05 6.23
N ILE A 550 23.26 1.00 5.40
CA ILE A 550 23.11 2.45 5.67
C ILE A 550 21.63 2.77 5.91
N GLY A 551 21.37 3.59 6.93
CA GLY A 551 20.01 3.93 7.35
C GLY A 551 19.42 2.96 8.38
N ASN A 552 19.97 1.76 8.60
CA ASN A 552 19.45 0.78 9.58
C ASN A 552 20.09 0.89 10.99
N GLY A 553 20.62 2.06 11.35
CA GLY A 553 21.19 2.32 12.68
C GLY A 553 20.18 2.40 13.83
N TYR A 554 20.69 2.72 15.02
CA TYR A 554 19.89 3.08 16.18
C TYR A 554 19.73 4.60 16.24
N TYR A 555 18.50 5.08 16.34
CA TYR A 555 18.18 6.51 16.38
C TYR A 555 17.35 6.80 17.63
N ASN A 556 17.86 7.70 18.47
CA ASN A 556 17.15 8.14 19.67
C ASN A 556 16.29 9.36 19.35
N GLU A 557 15.15 9.14 18.70
CA GLU A 557 14.16 10.17 18.38
C GLU A 557 12.82 9.83 19.05
N SER A 558 12.17 10.84 19.62
CA SER A 558 10.83 10.68 20.21
C SER A 558 9.78 10.55 19.11
N GLY A 559 8.75 9.74 19.37
CA GLY A 559 7.67 9.58 18.43
C GLY A 559 6.77 10.81 18.28
N ILE A 560 5.89 10.81 17.27
CA ILE A 560 4.94 11.90 17.04
C ILE A 560 4.00 11.99 18.25
N PRO A 561 3.86 13.17 18.89
CA PRO A 561 2.97 13.33 20.03
C PRO A 561 1.50 13.24 19.59
N LEU A 562 0.74 12.37 20.24
CA LEU A 562 -0.68 12.14 19.97
C LEU A 562 -1.55 12.37 21.21
N VAL A 563 -2.84 12.58 20.97
CA VAL A 563 -3.87 12.62 22.01
C VAL A 563 -4.04 11.20 22.59
N PRO A 564 -3.97 11.02 23.94
CA PRO A 564 -4.14 9.71 24.55
C PRO A 564 -5.61 9.24 24.53
N ASP A 565 -5.80 7.97 24.87
CA ASP A 565 -7.12 7.42 25.19
C ASP A 565 -7.50 7.81 26.63
N PHE A 566 -8.26 8.90 26.77
CA PHE A 566 -8.68 9.42 28.07
C PHE A 566 -9.71 8.53 28.76
N THR A 567 -10.36 7.60 28.06
CA THR A 567 -11.29 6.64 28.70
C THR A 567 -10.56 5.71 29.67
N THR A 568 -9.24 5.59 29.55
CA THR A 568 -8.36 4.84 30.45
C THR A 568 -7.79 5.69 31.60
N TYR A 569 -8.11 6.98 31.64
CA TYR A 569 -7.56 7.93 32.62
C TYR A 569 -8.55 8.18 33.76
N THR A 570 -8.03 8.61 34.92
CA THR A 570 -8.84 9.30 35.92
C THR A 570 -8.94 10.78 35.57
N LYS A 571 -9.91 11.47 36.18
CA LYS A 571 -10.09 12.92 36.04
C LYS A 571 -8.80 13.69 36.33
N GLU A 572 -8.11 13.36 37.42
CA GLU A 572 -6.87 14.02 37.86
C GLU A 572 -5.74 13.76 36.87
N LYS A 573 -5.62 12.52 36.37
CA LYS A 573 -4.61 12.16 35.38
C LYS A 573 -4.82 12.91 34.06
N ALA A 574 -6.08 13.07 33.63
CA ALA A 574 -6.42 13.83 32.43
C ALA A 574 -6.04 15.31 32.59
N ILE A 575 -6.40 15.94 33.72
CA ILE A 575 -6.03 17.34 34.04
C ILE A 575 -4.50 17.50 34.06
N SER A 576 -3.79 16.60 34.74
CA SER A 576 -2.32 16.64 34.81
C SER A 576 -1.67 16.53 33.43
N TRP A 577 -2.21 15.66 32.57
CA TRP A 577 -1.75 15.55 31.19
C TRP A 577 -1.97 16.85 30.41
N GLY A 578 -3.19 17.41 30.49
CA GLY A 578 -3.54 18.67 29.82
C GLY A 578 -2.63 19.83 30.23
N ASN A 579 -2.41 19.98 31.54
CA ASN A 579 -1.50 20.97 32.11
C ASN A 579 -0.07 20.81 31.56
N SER A 580 0.44 19.58 31.48
CA SER A 580 1.80 19.31 30.95
C SER A 580 1.98 19.68 29.48
N LYS A 581 0.88 19.79 28.71
CA LYS A 581 0.87 20.13 27.28
C LYS A 581 0.35 21.54 26.99
N GLY A 582 -0.12 22.26 28.02
CA GLY A 582 -0.80 23.55 27.86
C GLY A 582 -2.11 23.43 27.07
N ILE A 583 -2.89 22.37 27.33
CA ILE A 583 -4.19 22.10 26.70
C ILE A 583 -5.24 22.03 27.81
N ALA A 584 -6.30 22.85 27.69
CA ALA A 584 -7.42 22.81 28.63
C ALA A 584 -8.18 21.48 28.53
N ILE A 585 -8.55 20.90 29.69
CA ILE A 585 -9.40 19.71 29.77
C ILE A 585 -10.71 20.11 30.42
N ASN A 586 -11.79 20.07 29.65
CA ASN A 586 -13.14 20.42 30.08
C ASN A 586 -13.92 19.14 30.39
N PHE A 587 -14.85 19.18 31.35
CA PHE A 587 -15.65 18.02 31.72
C PHE A 587 -17.14 18.32 31.60
N GLU A 588 -17.87 17.43 30.91
CA GLU A 588 -19.33 17.42 30.85
C GLU A 588 -19.85 16.21 31.61
N THR A 589 -20.87 16.40 32.46
CA THR A 589 -21.39 15.33 33.30
C THR A 589 -22.53 14.61 32.60
N VAL A 590 -22.45 13.28 32.52
CA VAL A 590 -23.49 12.42 31.95
C VAL A 590 -24.04 11.54 33.06
N GLU A 591 -25.35 11.64 33.33
CA GLU A 591 -26.01 10.78 34.32
C GLU A 591 -26.25 9.39 33.75
N SER A 592 -25.91 8.35 34.51
CA SER A 592 -26.18 6.96 34.12
C SER A 592 -26.67 6.11 35.28
N SER A 593 -27.72 5.32 35.04
CA SER A 593 -28.20 4.28 35.95
C SER A 593 -27.54 2.91 35.66
N ASN A 594 -26.69 2.81 34.63
CA ASN A 594 -26.04 1.57 34.26
C ASN A 594 -24.96 1.20 35.31
N SER A 595 -25.11 0.04 35.94
CA SER A 595 -24.23 -0.46 36.99
C SER A 595 -22.79 -0.69 36.52
N ASN A 596 -22.57 -0.90 35.22
CA ASN A 596 -21.26 -1.16 34.62
C ASN A 596 -20.33 0.05 34.61
N TYR A 597 -20.86 1.27 34.68
CA TYR A 597 -20.04 2.47 34.75
C TYR A 597 -19.65 2.78 36.20
N LYS A 598 -18.47 3.36 36.39
CA LYS A 598 -18.00 3.85 37.70
C LYS A 598 -18.28 5.35 37.83
N GLU A 599 -18.52 5.81 39.05
CA GLU A 599 -18.57 7.25 39.35
C GLU A 599 -17.25 7.89 38.89
N GLY A 600 -17.33 9.01 38.17
CA GLY A 600 -16.14 9.70 37.70
C GLY A 600 -15.45 9.05 36.48
N GLN A 601 -16.01 7.98 35.90
CA GLN A 601 -15.44 7.34 34.72
C GLN A 601 -15.59 8.22 33.48
N ILE A 602 -14.50 8.38 32.72
CA ILE A 602 -14.51 9.06 31.42
C ILE A 602 -15.05 8.09 30.36
N THR A 603 -16.08 8.49 29.62
CA THR A 603 -16.72 7.64 28.60
C THR A 603 -16.62 8.20 27.19
N TYR A 604 -16.25 9.47 27.05
CA TYR A 604 -16.13 10.14 25.75
C TYR A 604 -15.05 11.21 25.81
N GLN A 605 -14.41 11.43 24.65
CA GLN A 605 -13.48 12.54 24.42
C GLN A 605 -13.84 13.23 23.10
N SER A 606 -13.90 14.56 23.11
CA SER A 606 -14.30 15.37 21.96
C SER A 606 -13.30 15.32 20.81
N ILE A 607 -12.03 15.04 21.12
CA ILE A 607 -10.98 14.78 20.14
C ILE A 607 -10.62 13.30 20.26
N PRO A 608 -10.77 12.50 19.19
CA PRO A 608 -10.44 11.09 19.20
C PRO A 608 -9.01 10.80 19.68
N LYS A 609 -8.81 9.61 20.25
CA LYS A 609 -7.47 9.14 20.60
C LYS A 609 -6.63 9.04 19.33
N ASN A 610 -5.31 9.13 19.49
CA ASN A 610 -4.34 9.10 18.40
C ASN A 610 -4.46 10.25 17.38
N SER A 611 -5.29 11.28 17.62
CA SER A 611 -5.22 12.54 16.87
C SER A 611 -3.88 13.24 17.08
N LEU A 612 -3.38 13.92 16.04
CA LEU A 612 -2.14 14.69 16.12
C LEU A 612 -2.27 15.82 17.15
N LEU A 613 -1.35 15.86 18.12
CA LEU A 613 -1.36 16.89 19.15
C LEU A 613 -1.18 18.30 18.57
N SER A 614 -0.50 18.41 17.42
CA SER A 614 -0.30 19.67 16.71
C SER A 614 -1.57 20.27 16.12
N LEU A 615 -2.62 19.48 15.91
CA LEU A 615 -3.92 19.93 15.38
C LEU A 615 -4.90 20.31 16.49
N VAL A 616 -4.58 19.99 17.76
CA VAL A 616 -5.46 20.32 18.90
C VAL A 616 -5.47 21.83 19.14
N ASN A 617 -6.66 22.43 19.06
CA ASN A 617 -6.86 23.82 19.43
C ASN A 617 -6.71 23.98 20.95
N LYS A 618 -5.55 24.50 21.37
CA LYS A 618 -5.20 24.66 22.79
C LYS A 618 -6.19 25.52 23.57
N THR A 619 -6.80 26.51 22.93
CA THR A 619 -7.77 27.43 23.55
C THR A 619 -9.12 26.78 23.77
N LYS A 620 -9.63 26.01 22.79
CA LYS A 620 -10.88 25.25 22.95
C LYS A 620 -10.72 24.08 23.92
N GLY A 621 -9.53 23.49 23.98
CA GLY A 621 -9.24 22.34 24.83
C GLY A 621 -9.89 21.05 24.33
N ILE A 622 -9.87 20.02 25.18
CA ILE A 622 -10.52 18.72 24.97
C ILE A 622 -11.64 18.58 25.98
N THR A 623 -12.85 18.33 25.51
CA THR A 623 -14.01 18.06 26.37
C THR A 623 -14.15 16.56 26.60
N LEU A 624 -14.31 16.16 27.85
CA LEU A 624 -14.46 14.77 28.28
C LEU A 624 -15.80 14.57 28.97
N ASN A 625 -16.53 13.51 28.63
CA ASN A 625 -17.75 13.17 29.37
C ASN A 625 -17.40 12.30 30.57
N ILE A 626 -17.93 12.67 31.73
CA ILE A 626 -17.71 11.97 32.99
C ILE A 626 -19.03 11.45 33.56
N ILE A 627 -19.03 10.21 34.03
CA ILE A 627 -20.23 9.58 34.57
C ILE A 627 -20.52 10.08 35.98
N LYS A 628 -21.77 10.47 36.21
CA LYS A 628 -22.38 10.63 37.53
C LYS A 628 -23.45 9.56 37.70
N LYS A 629 -23.32 8.70 38.71
CA LYS A 629 -24.31 7.65 38.98
C LYS A 629 -25.59 8.28 39.47
N LYS A 630 -26.69 7.90 38.84
CA LYS A 630 -28.03 8.23 39.36
C LYS A 630 -28.30 7.33 40.57
N ALA A 631 -28.59 7.93 41.72
CA ALA A 631 -29.02 7.18 42.89
C ALA A 631 -30.31 6.41 42.53
N VAL A 632 -30.31 5.09 42.72
CA VAL A 632 -31.53 4.30 42.67
C VAL A 632 -32.24 4.55 43.99
N GLU A 633 -33.25 5.41 43.99
CA GLU A 633 -34.18 5.53 45.12
C GLU A 633 -34.90 4.19 45.29
N THR A 634 -34.51 3.42 46.31
CA THR A 634 -35.33 2.33 46.82
C THR A 634 -36.11 2.91 48.00
N THR A 635 -37.35 3.32 47.76
CA THR A 635 -38.29 3.67 48.82
C THR A 635 -38.55 2.40 49.65
N LYS A 636 -37.91 2.30 50.81
CA LYS A 636 -38.19 1.21 51.76
C LYS A 636 -39.58 1.43 52.35
N ILE A 637 -40.37 0.37 52.46
CA ILE A 637 -41.70 0.44 53.09
C ILE A 637 -41.53 0.24 54.60
N ASP A 638 -42.14 1.12 55.40
CA ASP A 638 -42.10 1.02 56.87
C ASP A 638 -43.24 0.13 57.39
N CYS A 639 -42.91 -1.14 57.61
CA CYS A 639 -43.84 -2.16 58.04
C CYS A 639 -44.21 -2.07 59.54
N THR A 640 -43.70 -1.06 60.26
CA THR A 640 -44.08 -0.79 61.66
C THR A 640 -45.25 0.19 61.79
N LYS A 641 -45.72 0.75 60.68
CA LYS A 641 -46.84 1.70 60.67
C LYS A 641 -48.15 1.01 60.29
N GLU A 642 -49.24 1.44 60.95
CA GLU A 642 -50.57 0.89 60.72
C GLU A 642 -51.05 1.06 59.27
N GLU A 643 -50.65 2.14 58.60
CA GLU A 643 -50.98 2.41 57.20
C GLU A 643 -50.43 1.35 56.22
N ASN A 644 -49.36 0.64 56.59
CA ASN A 644 -48.71 -0.38 55.75
C ASN A 644 -49.00 -1.81 56.24
N LYS A 645 -49.98 -1.99 57.14
CA LYS A 645 -50.21 -3.28 57.81
C LYS A 645 -50.67 -4.42 56.89
N GLU A 646 -51.19 -4.10 55.70
CA GLU A 646 -51.63 -5.08 54.68
C GLU A 646 -50.76 -5.06 53.41
N GLU A 647 -49.63 -4.35 53.42
CA GLU A 647 -48.71 -4.31 52.28
C GLU A 647 -48.05 -5.68 52.08
N GLU A 648 -48.05 -6.18 50.85
CA GLU A 648 -47.55 -7.52 50.52
C GLU A 648 -46.07 -7.69 50.88
N LEU A 649 -45.27 -6.64 50.74
CA LEU A 649 -43.86 -6.62 51.13
C LEU A 649 -43.64 -6.74 52.65
N CYS A 650 -44.64 -6.40 53.45
CA CYS A 650 -44.65 -6.51 54.92
C CYS A 650 -45.16 -7.86 55.43
N LEU A 651 -45.61 -8.76 54.53
CA LEU A 651 -45.96 -10.13 54.86
C LEU A 651 -44.68 -10.94 55.10
N ILE A 652 -44.62 -11.69 56.20
CA ILE A 652 -43.47 -12.54 56.54
C ILE A 652 -43.45 -13.77 55.62
N PRO A 653 -42.47 -13.91 54.71
CA PRO A 653 -42.37 -15.06 53.81
C PRO A 653 -41.88 -16.32 54.53
N ASP A 654 -42.15 -17.48 53.95
CA ASP A 654 -41.52 -18.73 54.36
C ASP A 654 -40.10 -18.82 53.76
N PHE A 655 -39.09 -18.62 54.60
CA PHE A 655 -37.69 -18.79 54.23
C PHE A 655 -37.15 -20.20 54.50
N THR A 656 -37.99 -21.18 54.85
CA THR A 656 -37.54 -22.56 55.10
C THR A 656 -36.82 -23.11 53.86
N ASN A 657 -35.59 -23.60 54.04
CA ASN A 657 -34.68 -24.07 52.97
C ASN A 657 -34.20 -22.99 51.98
N GLN A 658 -34.51 -21.71 52.20
CA GLN A 658 -33.91 -20.59 51.46
C GLN A 658 -32.55 -20.19 52.05
N THR A 659 -31.83 -19.37 51.30
CA THR A 659 -30.50 -18.87 51.67
C THR A 659 -30.57 -17.60 52.53
N ILE A 660 -29.55 -17.38 53.36
CA ILE A 660 -29.40 -16.13 54.13
C ILE A 660 -29.38 -14.86 53.25
N ASN A 661 -28.95 -14.99 51.99
CA ASN A 661 -28.93 -13.88 51.03
C ASN A 661 -30.35 -13.44 50.62
N GLU A 662 -31.27 -14.39 50.45
CA GLU A 662 -32.68 -14.10 50.13
C GLU A 662 -33.37 -13.40 51.29
N LEU A 663 -33.10 -13.82 52.54
CA LEU A 663 -33.58 -13.12 53.73
C LEU A 663 -33.04 -11.69 53.81
N ASN A 664 -31.74 -11.49 53.56
CA ASN A 664 -31.11 -10.17 53.60
C ASN A 664 -31.60 -9.25 52.47
N ALA A 665 -31.89 -9.82 51.30
CA ALA A 665 -32.49 -9.09 50.18
C ALA A 665 -33.89 -8.59 50.52
N TRP A 666 -34.72 -9.44 51.13
CA TRP A 666 -36.06 -9.04 51.59
C TRP A 666 -35.99 -7.95 52.68
N LYS A 667 -35.14 -8.14 53.72
CA LYS A 667 -34.91 -7.13 54.78
C LYS A 667 -34.47 -5.76 54.25
N LYS A 668 -33.79 -5.71 53.10
CA LYS A 668 -33.30 -4.46 52.51
C LYS A 668 -34.42 -3.55 52.02
N ASN A 669 -35.58 -4.12 51.67
CA ASN A 669 -36.71 -3.41 51.05
C ASN A 669 -37.76 -2.92 52.07
N ILE A 670 -37.59 -3.27 53.35
CA ILE A 670 -38.54 -2.94 54.42
C ILE A 670 -37.83 -2.27 55.61
N ILE A 671 -38.58 -1.50 56.39
CA ILE A 671 -38.17 -1.02 57.73
C ILE A 671 -38.99 -1.80 58.75
N PHE A 672 -38.31 -2.38 59.73
CA PHE A 672 -38.90 -3.19 60.81
C PHE A 672 -38.18 -2.89 62.12
N SER A 673 -38.82 -3.14 63.26
CA SER A 673 -38.17 -2.99 64.57
C SER A 673 -37.08 -4.06 64.73
N PRO A 674 -35.84 -3.71 65.14
CA PRO A 674 -34.73 -4.66 65.23
C PRO A 674 -34.95 -5.80 66.24
N PHE A 675 -35.94 -5.67 67.12
CA PHE A 675 -36.34 -6.72 68.07
C PHE A 675 -37.25 -7.80 67.45
N VAL A 676 -37.75 -7.57 66.23
CA VAL A 676 -38.70 -8.46 65.54
C VAL A 676 -38.00 -9.61 64.84
N ILE A 677 -36.77 -9.46 64.35
CA ILE A 677 -36.07 -10.56 63.65
C ILE A 677 -34.66 -10.72 64.19
N THR A 678 -34.42 -11.86 64.83
CA THR A 678 -33.09 -12.26 65.31
C THR A 678 -32.58 -13.44 64.50
N THR A 679 -31.31 -13.37 64.09
CA THR A 679 -30.63 -14.44 63.35
C THR A 679 -29.53 -15.07 64.20
N LYS A 680 -29.42 -16.39 64.19
CA LYS A 680 -28.37 -17.12 64.89
C LYS A 680 -27.73 -18.17 63.98
N ASP A 681 -26.40 -18.20 63.98
CA ASP A 681 -25.61 -19.13 63.17
C ASP A 681 -25.55 -20.50 63.88
N ILE A 682 -25.84 -21.58 63.15
CA ILE A 682 -25.61 -22.96 63.58
C ILE A 682 -24.40 -23.51 62.82
N LYS A 683 -23.33 -23.87 63.52
CA LYS A 683 -22.14 -24.45 62.90
C LYS A 683 -22.43 -25.86 62.38
N THR A 684 -22.07 -26.16 61.14
CA THR A 684 -22.20 -27.49 60.51
C THR A 684 -20.94 -27.89 59.76
N ASN A 685 -20.67 -29.20 59.69
CA ASN A 685 -19.61 -29.80 58.86
C ASN A 685 -20.14 -30.37 57.53
N VAL A 686 -21.42 -30.12 57.19
CA VAL A 686 -22.03 -30.54 55.92
C VAL A 686 -22.17 -29.34 54.99
N GLN A 687 -21.37 -29.30 53.93
CA GLN A 687 -21.33 -28.15 52.99
C GLN A 687 -22.66 -27.97 52.23
N ALA A 688 -23.41 -29.05 52.01
CA ALA A 688 -24.70 -29.03 51.29
C ALA A 688 -25.82 -28.27 52.03
N ASP A 689 -25.65 -28.00 53.34
CA ASP A 689 -26.63 -27.29 54.16
C ASP A 689 -26.19 -25.85 54.48
N ASN A 690 -25.03 -25.42 54.00
CA ASN A 690 -24.52 -24.07 54.24
C ASN A 690 -25.51 -22.99 53.77
N ASN A 691 -25.69 -21.97 54.60
CA ASN A 691 -26.62 -20.86 54.45
C ASN A 691 -28.11 -21.23 54.37
N LYS A 692 -28.52 -22.49 54.55
CA LYS A 692 -29.94 -22.86 54.60
C LYS A 692 -30.57 -22.40 55.91
N ILE A 693 -31.74 -21.79 55.79
CA ILE A 693 -32.52 -21.29 56.91
C ILE A 693 -33.43 -22.39 57.48
N THR A 694 -33.43 -22.49 58.81
CA THR A 694 -34.41 -23.20 59.61
C THR A 694 -35.16 -22.20 60.49
N PHE A 695 -36.49 -22.25 60.39
CA PHE A 695 -37.36 -21.34 61.12
C PHE A 695 -37.72 -21.93 62.49
N GLN A 696 -37.37 -21.23 63.58
CA GLN A 696 -37.75 -21.64 64.94
C GLN A 696 -39.18 -21.18 65.29
N THR A 697 -39.63 -20.06 64.73
CA THR A 697 -40.96 -19.47 64.97
C THR A 697 -41.87 -19.61 63.75
N LYS A 698 -42.17 -20.85 63.35
CA LYS A 698 -42.97 -21.14 62.13
C LYS A 698 -44.39 -20.57 62.19
N ASP A 699 -44.91 -20.29 63.37
CA ASP A 699 -46.23 -19.69 63.61
C ASP A 699 -46.34 -18.21 63.19
N LEU A 700 -45.22 -17.57 62.81
CA LEU A 700 -45.17 -16.19 62.33
C LEU A 700 -45.15 -16.08 60.79
N ILE A 701 -44.94 -17.19 60.09
CA ILE A 701 -44.95 -17.23 58.63
C ILE A 701 -46.35 -16.87 58.12
N GLY A 702 -46.42 -15.99 57.13
CA GLY A 702 -47.69 -15.51 56.57
C GLY A 702 -48.44 -14.50 57.43
N LYS A 703 -47.81 -13.94 58.48
CA LYS A 703 -48.35 -12.79 59.22
C LYS A 703 -47.70 -11.49 58.74
N TYR A 704 -48.41 -10.38 58.85
CA TYR A 704 -47.83 -9.06 58.60
C TYR A 704 -46.98 -8.63 59.77
N ILE A 705 -45.85 -7.96 59.48
CA ILE A 705 -44.89 -7.49 60.51
C ILE A 705 -45.58 -6.61 61.57
N TYR A 706 -46.53 -5.77 61.16
CA TYR A 706 -47.29 -4.89 62.07
C TYR A 706 -48.03 -5.67 63.17
N ASP A 707 -48.60 -6.83 62.83
CA ASP A 707 -49.39 -7.65 63.77
C ASP A 707 -48.53 -8.41 64.78
N VAL A 708 -47.21 -8.43 64.57
CA VAL A 708 -46.25 -9.20 65.37
C VAL A 708 -45.07 -8.35 65.84
N ILE A 709 -45.21 -7.02 65.87
CA ILE A 709 -44.14 -6.07 66.27
C ILE A 709 -43.57 -6.33 67.67
N ASP A 710 -44.38 -6.89 68.57
CA ASP A 710 -43.99 -7.22 69.95
C ASP A 710 -43.45 -8.65 70.09
N ARG A 711 -43.32 -9.39 68.99
CA ARG A 711 -42.82 -10.77 68.97
C ARG A 711 -41.48 -10.84 68.24
N THR A 712 -40.57 -11.63 68.79
CA THR A 712 -39.28 -11.91 68.14
C THR A 712 -39.37 -13.17 67.29
N MET A 713 -39.28 -13.00 65.98
CA MET A 713 -38.98 -14.05 65.02
C MET A 713 -37.52 -14.51 65.17
N ARG A 714 -37.32 -15.82 65.33
CA ARG A 714 -36.00 -16.42 65.46
C ARG A 714 -35.71 -17.26 64.24
N ILE A 715 -34.67 -16.86 63.52
CA ILE A 715 -34.22 -17.51 62.30
C ILE A 715 -32.84 -18.09 62.57
N GLU A 716 -32.69 -19.40 62.39
CA GLU A 716 -31.40 -20.05 62.48
C GLU A 716 -30.94 -20.46 61.09
N TYR A 717 -29.66 -20.31 60.79
CA TYR A 717 -29.12 -20.78 59.52
C TYR A 717 -27.80 -21.51 59.73
N TYR A 718 -27.58 -22.53 58.91
CA TYR A 718 -26.37 -23.33 59.01
C TYR A 718 -25.18 -22.60 58.39
N LYS A 719 -24.05 -22.61 59.06
CA LYS A 719 -22.79 -22.04 58.61
C LYS A 719 -21.75 -23.14 58.58
N TYR A 720 -21.22 -23.41 57.39
CA TYR A 720 -20.20 -24.44 57.20
C TYR A 720 -18.87 -23.99 57.81
N GLU A 721 -18.32 -24.81 58.69
CA GLU A 721 -16.96 -24.65 59.24
C GLU A 721 -16.11 -25.87 58.88
N LYS A 722 -14.88 -25.62 58.42
CA LYS A 722 -13.93 -26.63 57.96
C LYS A 722 -13.15 -27.19 59.15
N GLU A 723 -12.87 -28.49 59.15
CA GLU A 723 -12.33 -29.28 60.27
C GLU A 723 -10.90 -28.93 60.76
N GLU A 724 -10.35 -27.75 60.41
CA GLU A 724 -9.01 -27.30 60.85
C GLU A 724 -9.03 -26.49 62.17
N ASP A 725 -10.20 -26.18 62.73
CA ASP A 725 -10.34 -25.39 63.97
C ASP A 725 -10.54 -26.21 65.28
N PHE A 726 -10.38 -27.54 65.23
CA PHE A 726 -10.30 -28.37 66.45
C PHE A 726 -8.84 -28.63 66.81
N THR A 727 -8.39 -28.10 67.95
CA THR A 727 -7.02 -28.27 68.45
C THR A 727 -6.78 -29.73 68.88
N PRO A 728 -5.75 -30.43 68.36
CA PRO A 728 -5.38 -31.74 68.88
C PRO A 728 -4.67 -31.61 70.24
N ILE A 729 -4.89 -32.60 71.11
CA ILE A 729 -4.18 -32.80 72.38
C ILE A 729 -2.68 -32.99 72.09
N PRO A 730 -1.74 -32.38 72.83
CA PRO A 730 -0.32 -32.50 72.54
C PRO A 730 0.18 -33.93 72.80
N GLU A 731 0.91 -34.49 71.83
CA GLU A 731 1.74 -35.68 72.03
C GLU A 731 2.80 -35.41 73.09
N LEU A 732 2.90 -36.35 74.04
CA LEU A 732 3.93 -36.39 75.07
C LEU A 732 5.28 -36.71 74.44
N GLU A 733 6.28 -35.92 74.83
CA GLU A 733 7.71 -36.11 74.56
C GLU A 733 8.18 -37.53 74.95
N GLU A 734 9.02 -38.12 74.09
CA GLU A 734 9.86 -39.26 74.44
C GLU A 734 10.83 -38.91 75.58
N PRO A 735 11.14 -39.84 76.50
CA PRO A 735 12.37 -39.79 77.27
C PRO A 735 13.45 -40.67 76.65
N ASN A 736 14.65 -40.09 76.59
CA ASN A 736 15.95 -40.69 76.25
C ASN A 736 16.20 -42.09 76.86
N GLU A 737 16.69 -43.02 76.04
CA GLU A 737 17.99 -43.72 76.18
C GLU A 737 18.37 -44.48 74.90
#